data_AF-A0A8X7YMD3-F1
#
_entry.id   AF-A0A8X7YMD3-F1
#
_cell.length_a   1.000
_cell.length_b   1.000
_cell.length_c   1.000
_cell.angle_alpha   90.00
_cell.angle_beta   90.00
_cell.angle_gamma   90.00
#
_symmetry.space_group_name_H-M   'P 1'
#
loop_
_entity.id
_entity.type
_entity.pdbx_description
1 polymer ?
#
loop_
_entity_poly.entity_id
_entity_poly.type
_entity_poly.pdbx_seq_one_letter_code
_entity_poly.pdbx_strand_id
1 'polypeptide(L)'
;MALSCSVSLTAASGWPFPQNRNTERVKPILKEFKPTLPSTKKWSVSQKQTLAFGPTKQYPITINNEASDTAGFAEKLQTFKHILRKEGEEPIQGLAMIDAIQRLCIDYHFQEEIDSILTRQSMLLSTIHSDNNLYEVALRFRLLRQQGYHVSAGVFDNFKDSEGRFKQKLSSDIMGLVSLYEASQLSIRGEDVLDEAGDYSYQLLRSSLTHLDNNQARLVRNSLDHPHHKSLASFTAKYYFNDELKGWISELQELAKTECERVQSQHQHEIVEILKWWKDLGLSTELRFARDQPLKWYMWSMACLTDPSLSEQRIELTKPVSMIYIIDDIFDVHGTLDELVCFTEVINRWDIAAAEQLPDYMKICFKALNNITNEISYKIYNKHGWNPADSLRKAWASLCRAFLVEARWFASGKLPSGEEYLKNGIVSSGVHVVLVHIFFLLGQDLSKENVELISNFPPIISSTATILRLWDDLGSAKDENQDGHDGSYVECYLRENEGSSFEDARKQVLHMISDAWKQLNQECLSPNPFSSTFSKASLNIARMVPLMYDYDVNHRLPSLEEHMKSLFYENVLQGRDICACGGKCFNREHKKTREALRLIIRKCWRRLFTVAERAIVGLWPIEEWLGVVGSVRVESGKKKRGTEVGGARGRSLVCPWHGKRGKDDVGLGGVWLRGCLSRLLCLVREKNGKRDGRGEWVCEIVNNACYVINRSPSTTIELKTSMEMWTGNPADYSQFYIFRSLVYMMYNTQEVNKLDSKSRKCVFLGYANEVKGYRLWDLTAHKNHTSSEAASKHEEQEQLDIETPEVR
;
A
#
# COMPACT_ATOMS: atom_id res chain seq x y z
N MET A 1 -44.51 28.40 -26.80
CA MET A 1 -44.22 29.71 -27.45
C MET A 1 -42.75 29.99 -27.16
N ALA A 2 -41.79 29.49 -27.93
CA ALA A 2 -41.37 29.86 -29.30
C ALA A 2 -40.87 31.31 -29.41
N LEU A 3 -39.55 31.44 -29.68
CA LEU A 3 -38.75 32.49 -30.35
C LEU A 3 -37.33 32.42 -29.76
N SER A 4 -36.33 31.69 -30.30
CA SER A 4 -35.58 31.81 -31.56
C SER A 4 -35.00 33.20 -31.86
N CYS A 5 -33.68 33.34 -31.74
CA CYS A 5 -32.88 34.27 -32.54
C CYS A 5 -31.53 33.64 -32.87
N SER A 6 -31.37 33.32 -34.15
CA SER A 6 -30.16 33.01 -34.87
C SER A 6 -29.59 34.29 -35.48
N VAL A 7 -28.26 34.43 -35.53
CA VAL A 7 -27.58 35.31 -36.49
C VAL A 7 -26.43 34.55 -37.12
N SER A 8 -26.52 34.41 -38.44
CA SER A 8 -25.48 33.95 -39.35
C SER A 8 -24.71 35.16 -39.91
N LEU A 9 -23.44 34.99 -40.28
CA LEU A 9 -22.80 35.77 -41.35
C LEU A 9 -21.63 35.00 -41.98
N THR A 10 -21.58 35.08 -43.31
CA THR A 10 -20.81 34.33 -44.30
C THR A 10 -19.60 35.12 -44.85
N ALA A 11 -18.52 34.38 -45.17
CA ALA A 11 -17.57 34.46 -46.33
C ALA A 11 -17.09 35.81 -46.95
N ALA A 12 -15.77 35.95 -47.18
CA ALA A 12 -15.11 35.81 -48.52
C ALA A 12 -13.83 36.67 -48.76
N SER A 13 -12.97 36.16 -49.68
CA SER A 13 -11.83 36.75 -50.46
C SER A 13 -10.41 36.67 -49.86
N GLY A 14 -9.31 36.31 -50.56
CA GLY A 14 -9.05 35.86 -51.94
C GLY A 14 -7.54 35.96 -52.31
N TRP A 15 -6.89 34.82 -52.67
CA TRP A 15 -5.89 34.51 -53.76
C TRP A 15 -4.79 35.52 -54.20
N PRO A 16 -3.62 35.12 -54.80
CA PRO A 16 -3.46 34.03 -55.78
C PRO A 16 -2.13 33.21 -55.84
N PHE A 17 -2.20 32.11 -56.60
CA PHE A 17 -1.12 31.29 -57.18
C PHE A 17 -0.48 31.92 -58.45
N PRO A 18 0.64 31.35 -58.93
CA PRO A 18 0.80 31.08 -60.36
C PRO A 18 1.03 29.58 -60.68
N GLN A 19 0.36 29.13 -61.74
CA GLN A 19 0.48 27.81 -62.37
C GLN A 19 1.68 27.76 -63.34
N ASN A 20 2.26 26.58 -63.54
CA ASN A 20 2.54 26.15 -64.91
C ASN A 20 2.43 24.63 -65.09
N ARG A 21 1.85 24.24 -66.24
CA ARG A 21 1.54 22.87 -66.65
C ARG A 21 2.75 22.21 -67.32
N ASN A 22 2.89 20.89 -67.18
CA ASN A 22 3.04 20.00 -68.33
C ASN A 22 2.80 18.54 -67.96
N THR A 23 1.90 17.93 -68.72
CA THR A 23 1.58 16.51 -68.77
C THR A 23 2.54 15.79 -69.70
N GLU A 24 3.15 14.68 -69.28
CA GLU A 24 3.56 13.62 -70.20
C GLU A 24 3.57 12.24 -69.51
N ARG A 25 2.99 11.25 -70.21
CA ARG A 25 2.87 9.85 -69.83
C ARG A 25 4.19 9.11 -70.04
N VAL A 26 4.66 8.34 -69.06
CA VAL A 26 5.44 7.10 -69.34
C VAL A 26 5.05 5.99 -68.36
N LYS A 27 4.84 4.79 -68.91
CA LYS A 27 4.45 3.51 -68.29
C LYS A 27 5.55 2.92 -67.37
N PRO A 28 5.20 1.93 -66.51
CA PRO A 28 6.03 1.52 -65.37
C PRO A 28 7.14 0.54 -65.77
N ILE A 29 8.30 0.67 -65.12
CA ILE A 29 9.33 -0.37 -65.08
C ILE A 29 9.45 -0.83 -63.62
N LEU A 30 8.99 -2.06 -63.39
CA LEU A 30 9.25 -2.84 -62.19
C LEU A 30 10.76 -2.95 -61.96
N LYS A 31 11.23 -2.48 -60.81
CA LYS A 31 12.42 -3.03 -60.15
C LYS A 31 12.03 -3.42 -58.74
N GLU A 32 12.14 -4.72 -58.49
CA GLU A 32 12.02 -5.36 -57.19
C GLU A 32 12.90 -4.64 -56.17
N PHE A 33 12.27 -4.04 -55.17
CA PHE A 33 12.88 -3.82 -53.86
C PHE A 33 12.05 -4.62 -52.88
N LYS A 34 12.54 -5.79 -52.49
CA LYS A 34 12.09 -6.47 -51.27
C LYS A 34 12.65 -5.67 -50.10
N PRO A 35 11.83 -5.01 -49.25
CA PRO A 35 12.27 -4.70 -47.91
C PRO A 35 12.23 -6.02 -47.15
N THR A 36 13.39 -6.59 -46.86
CA THR A 36 13.52 -7.55 -45.76
C THR A 36 13.06 -6.85 -44.49
N LEU A 37 11.79 -7.06 -44.10
CA LEU A 37 11.32 -6.72 -42.77
C LEU A 37 12.23 -7.43 -41.77
N PRO A 38 12.72 -6.75 -40.72
CA PRO A 38 13.31 -7.44 -39.59
C PRO A 38 12.26 -8.42 -39.08
N SER A 39 12.66 -9.68 -38.89
CA SER A 39 11.86 -10.74 -38.29
C SER A 39 10.99 -10.19 -37.16
N THR A 40 9.70 -10.54 -37.16
CA THR A 40 8.78 -10.41 -36.03
C THR A 40 9.44 -10.94 -34.76
N LYS A 41 10.17 -10.06 -34.07
CA LYS A 41 10.64 -10.33 -32.73
C LYS A 41 9.37 -10.35 -31.90
N LYS A 42 9.03 -11.52 -31.36
CA LYS A 42 8.32 -11.53 -30.09
C LYS A 42 9.03 -10.53 -29.20
N TRP A 43 8.31 -9.54 -28.69
CA TRP A 43 8.66 -8.94 -27.42
C TRP A 43 8.45 -10.03 -26.36
N SER A 44 9.34 -11.02 -26.36
CA SER A 44 9.44 -11.96 -25.27
C SER A 44 10.25 -11.25 -24.22
N VAL A 45 9.58 -10.73 -23.19
CA VAL A 45 10.17 -10.72 -21.85
C VAL A 45 10.76 -12.12 -21.65
N SER A 46 12.02 -12.15 -21.24
CA SER A 46 12.83 -13.33 -20.96
C SER A 46 11.99 -14.57 -20.64
N GLN A 47 12.11 -15.61 -21.47
CA GLN A 47 11.39 -16.89 -21.35
C GLN A 47 11.82 -17.74 -20.13
N LYS A 48 12.36 -17.12 -19.07
CA LYS A 48 12.71 -17.72 -17.79
C LYS A 48 12.48 -16.73 -16.64
N GLN A 49 11.24 -16.34 -16.43
CA GLN A 49 10.80 -15.89 -15.10
C GLN A 49 9.59 -16.73 -14.73
N THR A 50 9.84 -17.73 -13.90
CA THR A 50 8.78 -18.32 -13.08
C THR A 50 8.24 -17.18 -12.23
N LEU A 51 7.02 -16.74 -12.55
CA LEU A 51 6.23 -15.78 -11.79
C LEU A 51 6.43 -16.02 -10.29
N ALA A 52 6.96 -15.05 -9.58
CA ALA A 52 7.12 -15.13 -8.13
C ALA A 52 5.81 -14.76 -7.41
N PHE A 53 4.66 -15.08 -8.00
CA PHE A 53 3.43 -15.16 -7.23
C PHE A 53 3.44 -16.49 -6.49
N GLY A 54 3.77 -16.43 -5.20
CA GLY A 54 3.31 -17.48 -4.30
C GLY A 54 1.79 -17.62 -4.48
N PRO A 55 1.22 -18.84 -4.53
CA PRO A 55 -0.23 -19.00 -4.52
C PRO A 55 -0.80 -18.16 -3.39
N THR A 56 -1.99 -17.58 -3.58
CA THR A 56 -2.74 -16.85 -2.54
C THR A 56 -2.44 -17.54 -1.23
N LYS A 57 -1.73 -16.89 -0.30
CA LYS A 57 -1.58 -17.46 1.04
C LYS A 57 -2.99 -17.86 1.43
N GLN A 58 -3.24 -19.15 1.67
CA GLN A 58 -4.54 -19.57 2.15
C GLN A 58 -4.70 -18.86 3.48
N TYR A 59 -5.40 -17.74 3.45
CA TYR A 59 -5.82 -16.98 4.60
C TYR A 59 -6.91 -17.84 5.21
N PRO A 60 -6.69 -18.54 6.34
CA PRO A 60 -7.76 -19.29 6.98
C PRO A 60 -8.78 -18.25 7.46
N ILE A 61 -9.86 -18.04 6.71
CA ILE A 61 -10.93 -17.14 7.12
C ILE A 61 -11.71 -17.88 8.21
N THR A 62 -11.53 -17.47 9.46
CA THR A 62 -12.36 -17.93 10.56
C THR A 62 -13.66 -17.15 10.50
N ILE A 63 -14.74 -17.77 10.05
CA ILE A 63 -16.08 -17.18 10.15
C ILE A 63 -16.47 -17.25 11.62
N ASN A 64 -16.58 -16.09 12.28
CA ASN A 64 -17.17 -16.02 13.61
C ASN A 64 -18.68 -16.27 13.48
N ASN A 65 -19.09 -17.52 13.73
CA ASN A 65 -20.50 -17.95 13.72
C ASN A 65 -21.25 -17.60 15.03
N GLU A 66 -20.69 -16.73 15.87
CA GLU A 66 -21.43 -16.25 17.04
C GLU A 66 -22.62 -15.41 16.54
N ALA A 67 -23.82 -15.78 17.01
CA ALA A 67 -25.01 -15.00 16.71
C ALA A 67 -24.79 -13.58 17.23
N SER A 68 -24.72 -12.60 16.32
CA SER A 68 -24.71 -11.18 16.68
C SER A 68 -25.90 -10.92 17.60
N ASP A 69 -25.64 -10.37 18.79
CA ASP A 69 -26.66 -9.92 19.72
C ASP A 69 -27.41 -8.71 19.11
N THR A 70 -28.30 -9.02 18.16
CA THR A 70 -29.07 -8.05 17.39
C THR A 70 -30.04 -7.29 18.29
N ALA A 71 -30.55 -7.93 19.35
CA ALA A 71 -31.42 -7.29 20.33
C ALA A 71 -30.65 -6.27 21.19
N GLY A 72 -29.48 -6.66 21.74
CA GLY A 72 -28.63 -5.77 22.50
C GLY A 72 -28.07 -4.61 21.66
N PHE A 73 -27.76 -4.84 20.38
CA PHE A 73 -27.35 -3.76 19.47
C PHE A 73 -28.47 -2.74 19.25
N ALA A 74 -29.69 -3.20 18.96
CA ALA A 74 -30.83 -2.30 18.74
C ALA A 74 -31.12 -1.44 19.97
N GLU A 75 -31.05 -2.01 21.17
CA GLU A 75 -31.21 -1.28 22.44
C GLU A 75 -30.11 -0.23 22.65
N LYS A 76 -28.83 -0.59 22.44
CA LYS A 76 -27.70 0.35 22.50
C LYS A 76 -27.85 1.49 21.49
N LEU A 77 -28.27 1.17 20.26
CA LEU A 77 -28.49 2.17 19.23
C LEU A 77 -29.59 3.16 19.62
N GLN A 78 -30.74 2.67 20.08
CA GLN A 78 -31.85 3.55 20.54
C GLN A 78 -31.45 4.38 21.76
N THR A 79 -30.70 3.80 22.70
CA THR A 79 -30.16 4.51 23.85
C THR A 79 -29.27 5.66 23.40
N PHE A 80 -28.35 5.41 22.46
CA PHE A 80 -27.46 6.45 21.97
C PHE A 80 -28.18 7.51 21.13
N LYS A 81 -29.22 7.15 20.36
CA LYS A 81 -30.10 8.14 19.69
C LYS A 81 -30.73 9.11 20.70
N HIS A 82 -31.21 8.60 21.84
CA HIS A 82 -31.74 9.45 22.90
C HIS A 82 -30.68 10.38 23.50
N ILE A 83 -29.48 9.85 23.78
CA ILE A 83 -28.34 10.65 24.25
C ILE A 83 -27.98 11.73 23.24
N LEU A 84 -27.87 11.41 21.96
CA LEU A 84 -27.54 12.35 20.88
C LEU A 84 -28.59 13.47 20.75
N ARG A 85 -29.88 13.14 20.87
CA ARG A 85 -30.96 14.15 20.83
C ARG A 85 -30.90 15.12 22.01
N LYS A 86 -30.59 14.62 23.21
CA LYS A 86 -30.52 15.42 24.44
C LYS A 86 -29.23 16.24 24.53
N GLU A 87 -28.09 15.57 24.43
CA GLU A 87 -26.77 16.19 24.58
C GLU A 87 -26.39 17.03 23.36
N GLY A 88 -26.95 16.70 22.18
CA GLY A 88 -26.77 17.47 20.95
C GLY A 88 -27.58 18.78 20.90
N GLU A 89 -28.34 19.11 21.95
CA GLU A 89 -28.96 20.44 22.08
C GLU A 89 -27.90 21.54 22.22
N GLU A 90 -26.80 21.28 22.94
CA GLU A 90 -25.70 22.22 23.10
C GLU A 90 -24.89 22.33 21.80
N PRO A 91 -24.68 23.55 21.26
CA PRO A 91 -24.11 23.71 19.93
C PRO A 91 -22.75 23.05 19.68
N ILE A 92 -21.78 23.20 20.59
CA ILE A 92 -20.43 22.67 20.40
C ILE A 92 -20.41 21.15 20.60
N GLN A 93 -21.12 20.65 21.60
CA GLN A 93 -21.24 19.24 21.92
C GLN A 93 -21.97 18.47 20.81
N GLY A 94 -23.03 19.02 20.23
CA GLY A 94 -23.69 18.43 19.08
C GLY A 94 -22.73 18.23 17.89
N LEU A 95 -21.91 19.24 17.58
CA LEU A 95 -20.89 19.13 16.52
C LEU A 95 -19.83 18.06 16.86
N ALA A 96 -19.33 18.04 18.11
CA ALA A 96 -18.35 17.07 18.56
C ALA A 96 -18.88 15.62 18.52
N MET A 97 -20.17 15.41 18.85
CA MET A 97 -20.80 14.10 18.78
C MET A 97 -20.95 13.63 17.33
N ILE A 98 -21.35 14.51 16.40
CA ILE A 98 -21.42 14.19 14.97
C ILE A 98 -20.03 13.80 14.45
N ASP A 99 -19.00 14.58 14.79
CA ASP A 99 -17.63 14.29 14.35
C ASP A 99 -17.16 12.92 14.86
N ALA A 100 -17.45 12.60 16.12
CA ALA A 100 -17.14 11.29 16.68
C ALA A 100 -17.87 10.16 15.95
N ILE A 101 -19.16 10.32 15.69
CA ILE A 101 -19.99 9.34 14.96
C ILE A 101 -19.45 9.09 13.54
N GLN A 102 -19.08 10.16 12.81
CA GLN A 102 -18.51 10.07 11.47
C GLN A 102 -17.13 9.42 11.46
N ARG A 103 -16.25 9.79 12.41
CA ARG A 103 -14.92 9.19 12.56
C ARG A 103 -14.97 7.71 12.95
N LEU A 104 -16.04 7.29 13.63
CA LEU A 104 -16.29 5.89 13.99
C LEU A 104 -17.07 5.10 12.93
N CYS A 105 -17.44 5.72 11.81
CA CYS A 105 -18.12 5.06 10.69
C CYS A 105 -19.46 4.42 11.05
N ILE A 106 -20.24 5.08 11.91
CA ILE A 106 -21.59 4.61 12.26
C ILE A 106 -22.67 5.66 11.96
N ASP A 107 -22.32 6.70 11.20
CA ASP A 107 -23.16 7.84 10.84
C ASP A 107 -24.46 7.47 10.12
N TYR A 108 -24.47 6.39 9.34
CA TYR A 108 -25.67 5.94 8.63
C TYR A 108 -26.82 5.54 9.57
N HIS A 109 -26.55 5.21 10.84
CA HIS A 109 -27.59 4.94 11.82
C HIS A 109 -28.27 6.21 12.38
N PHE A 110 -27.65 7.38 12.20
CA PHE A 110 -28.00 8.63 12.87
C PHE A 110 -28.35 9.78 11.90
N GLN A 111 -28.67 9.48 10.63
CA GLN A 111 -28.90 10.52 9.62
C GLN A 111 -29.97 11.54 10.05
N GLU A 112 -31.09 11.09 10.62
CA GLU A 112 -32.15 11.99 11.13
C GLU A 112 -31.65 12.92 12.24
N GLU A 113 -30.90 12.37 13.22
CA GLU A 113 -30.34 13.16 14.31
C GLU A 113 -29.27 14.14 13.83
N ILE A 114 -28.37 13.69 12.93
CA ILE A 114 -27.32 14.50 12.32
C ILE A 114 -27.95 15.66 11.56
N ASP A 115 -28.94 15.39 10.71
CA ASP A 115 -29.63 16.42 9.91
C ASP A 115 -30.32 17.45 10.81
N SER A 116 -31.00 17.01 11.88
CA SER A 116 -31.64 17.91 12.84
C SER A 116 -30.64 18.82 13.56
N ILE A 117 -29.51 18.28 14.01
CA ILE A 117 -28.45 19.07 14.65
C ILE A 117 -27.84 20.04 13.65
N LEU A 118 -27.44 19.59 12.46
CA LEU A 118 -26.79 20.44 11.45
C LEU A 118 -27.72 21.51 10.89
N THR A 119 -29.02 21.24 10.77
CA THR A 119 -30.02 22.24 10.42
C THR A 119 -30.01 23.39 11.43
N ARG A 120 -30.02 23.10 12.74
CA ARG A 120 -29.92 24.12 13.78
C ARG A 120 -28.59 24.88 13.71
N GLN A 121 -27.49 24.19 13.47
CA GLN A 121 -26.16 24.81 13.33
C GLN A 121 -26.08 25.75 12.12
N SER A 122 -26.75 25.40 11.03
CA SER A 122 -26.80 26.24 9.82
C SER A 122 -27.48 27.58 10.10
N MET A 123 -28.51 27.61 10.94
CA MET A 123 -29.19 28.86 11.33
C MET A 123 -28.28 29.79 12.15
N LEU A 124 -27.31 29.22 12.89
CA LEU A 124 -26.35 29.97 13.71
C LEU A 124 -25.18 30.56 12.89
N LEU A 125 -25.02 30.21 11.61
CA LEU A 125 -23.95 30.77 10.74
C LEU A 125 -23.99 32.30 10.67
N SER A 126 -25.19 32.87 10.65
CA SER A 126 -25.41 34.33 10.61
C SER A 126 -24.89 35.06 11.86
N THR A 127 -24.62 34.32 12.94
CA THR A 127 -24.13 34.84 14.23
C THR A 127 -22.63 34.57 14.47
N ILE A 128 -21.87 34.19 13.43
CA ILE A 128 -20.42 33.98 13.59
C ILE A 128 -19.70 35.33 13.68
N HIS A 129 -19.08 35.62 14.84
CA HIS A 129 -18.34 36.85 15.12
C HIS A 129 -16.81 36.59 15.14
N SER A 130 -16.00 37.66 15.05
CA SER A 130 -14.53 37.59 15.05
C SER A 130 -13.88 37.09 16.35
N ASP A 131 -14.66 37.04 17.43
CA ASP A 131 -14.23 36.55 18.74
C ASP A 131 -14.58 35.07 18.98
N ASN A 132 -15.18 34.41 17.98
CA ASN A 132 -15.57 33.01 18.08
C ASN A 132 -14.34 32.09 18.10
N ASN A 133 -14.48 30.95 18.78
CA ASN A 133 -13.46 29.93 18.89
C ASN A 133 -13.13 29.32 17.51
N LEU A 134 -11.85 29.26 17.14
CA LEU A 134 -11.39 28.69 15.85
C LEU A 134 -11.82 27.23 15.70
N TYR A 135 -11.73 26.44 16.78
CA TYR A 135 -12.19 25.05 16.81
C TYR A 135 -13.64 24.93 16.39
N GLU A 136 -14.53 25.73 16.99
CA GLU A 136 -15.96 25.68 16.73
C GLU A 136 -16.28 26.09 15.29
N VAL A 137 -15.71 27.20 14.81
CA VAL A 137 -15.97 27.69 13.45
C VAL A 137 -15.49 26.70 12.41
N ALA A 138 -14.28 26.16 12.56
CA ALA A 138 -13.73 25.20 11.60
C ALA A 138 -14.49 23.86 11.61
N LEU A 139 -14.86 23.36 12.79
CA LEU A 139 -15.65 22.13 12.92
C LEU A 139 -17.06 22.30 12.31
N ARG A 140 -17.75 23.40 12.64
CA ARG A 140 -19.06 23.72 12.07
C ARG A 140 -19.00 23.84 10.55
N PHE A 141 -18.02 24.58 10.03
CA PHE A 141 -17.79 24.74 8.60
C PHE A 141 -17.65 23.38 7.90
N ARG A 142 -16.76 22.53 8.42
CA ARG A 142 -16.48 21.21 7.86
C ARG A 142 -17.74 20.33 7.85
N LEU A 143 -18.39 20.15 9.00
CA LEU A 143 -19.53 19.24 9.13
C LEU A 143 -20.72 19.69 8.27
N LEU A 144 -20.98 21.01 8.21
CA LEU A 144 -22.03 21.56 7.35
C LEU A 144 -21.73 21.31 5.87
N ARG A 145 -20.50 21.60 5.40
CA ARG A 145 -20.12 21.32 4.01
C ARG A 145 -20.22 19.84 3.69
N GLN A 146 -19.73 18.96 4.57
CA GLN A 146 -19.84 17.50 4.37
C GLN A 146 -21.29 17.04 4.19
N GLN A 147 -22.26 17.72 4.80
CA GLN A 147 -23.71 17.44 4.65
C GLN A 147 -24.37 18.19 3.48
N GLY A 148 -23.59 18.86 2.62
CA GLY A 148 -24.08 19.56 1.42
C GLY A 148 -24.60 20.98 1.67
N TYR A 149 -24.39 21.55 2.86
CA TYR A 149 -24.70 22.96 3.09
C TYR A 149 -23.64 23.84 2.42
N HIS A 150 -24.09 24.86 1.70
CA HIS A 150 -23.20 25.89 1.20
C HIS A 150 -22.75 26.80 2.36
N VAL A 151 -21.47 26.71 2.72
CA VAL A 151 -20.82 27.60 3.70
C VAL A 151 -19.66 28.30 3.02
N SER A 152 -19.64 29.64 3.02
CA SER A 152 -18.56 30.41 2.41
C SER A 152 -17.26 30.24 3.19
N ALA A 153 -16.14 30.01 2.49
CA ALA A 153 -14.82 29.97 3.09
C ALA A 153 -14.38 31.32 3.70
N GLY A 154 -15.02 32.44 3.32
CA GLY A 154 -14.77 33.75 3.90
C GLY A 154 -15.07 33.85 5.41
N VAL A 155 -15.73 32.84 6.00
CA VAL A 155 -15.87 32.74 7.46
C VAL A 155 -14.50 32.73 8.17
N PHE A 156 -13.45 32.29 7.49
CA PHE A 156 -12.09 32.25 8.04
C PHE A 156 -11.37 33.60 7.99
N ASP A 157 -11.87 34.59 7.25
CA ASP A 157 -11.29 35.93 7.21
C ASP A 157 -11.38 36.64 8.58
N ASN A 158 -12.34 36.24 9.41
CA ASN A 158 -12.46 36.69 10.81
C ASN A 158 -11.21 36.37 11.66
N PHE A 159 -10.43 35.36 11.25
CA PHE A 159 -9.20 34.94 11.92
C PHE A 159 -7.94 35.57 11.33
N LYS A 160 -8.08 36.45 10.34
CA LYS A 160 -7.00 37.21 9.72
C LYS A 160 -6.82 38.59 10.34
N ASP A 161 -5.60 39.12 10.26
CA ASP A 161 -5.24 40.47 10.68
C ASP A 161 -5.54 41.50 9.57
N SER A 162 -5.22 42.78 9.82
CA SER A 162 -5.43 43.86 8.85
C SER A 162 -4.58 43.75 7.58
N GLU A 163 -3.54 42.90 7.59
CA GLU A 163 -2.70 42.62 6.42
C GLU A 163 -3.22 41.40 5.64
N GLY A 164 -4.33 40.80 6.09
CA GLY A 164 -4.95 39.64 5.44
C GLY A 164 -4.28 38.30 5.79
N ARG A 165 -3.44 38.25 6.83
CA ARG A 165 -2.74 37.03 7.26
C ARG A 165 -3.38 36.43 8.50
N PHE A 166 -3.37 35.10 8.65
CA PHE A 166 -3.86 34.46 9.86
C PHE A 166 -3.14 34.96 11.13
N LYS A 167 -3.93 35.33 12.15
CA LYS A 167 -3.43 35.94 13.40
C LYS A 167 -2.47 34.98 14.11
N GLN A 168 -1.26 35.45 14.43
CA GLN A 168 -0.23 34.67 15.12
C GLN A 168 -0.70 34.08 16.47
N LYS A 169 -1.61 34.76 17.18
CA LYS A 169 -2.18 34.27 18.46
C LYS A 169 -2.85 32.89 18.36
N LEU A 170 -3.21 32.44 17.15
CA LEU A 170 -3.82 31.13 16.92
C LEU A 170 -2.83 29.98 17.10
N SER A 171 -1.51 30.25 17.13
CA SER A 171 -0.48 29.21 17.23
C SER A 171 -0.56 28.37 18.51
N SER A 172 -1.21 28.87 19.57
CA SER A 172 -1.42 28.14 20.82
C SER A 172 -2.66 27.24 20.82
N ASP A 173 -3.61 27.45 19.91
CA ASP A 173 -4.86 26.67 19.83
C ASP A 173 -4.68 25.44 18.93
N ILE A 174 -4.08 24.38 19.48
CA ILE A 174 -3.76 23.16 18.72
C ILE A 174 -5.03 22.50 18.16
N MET A 175 -6.11 22.44 18.93
CA MET A 175 -7.37 21.83 18.46
C MET A 175 -8.07 22.69 17.40
N GLY A 176 -8.01 24.01 17.54
CA GLY A 176 -8.45 24.94 16.50
C GLY A 176 -7.65 24.77 15.21
N LEU A 177 -6.33 24.65 15.30
CA LEU A 177 -5.45 24.42 14.14
C LEU A 177 -5.72 23.07 13.47
N VAL A 178 -5.89 21.99 14.23
CA VAL A 178 -6.29 20.68 13.68
C VAL A 178 -7.63 20.78 12.95
N SER A 179 -8.60 21.45 13.56
CA SER A 179 -9.94 21.60 12.95
C SER A 179 -9.90 22.47 11.70
N LEU A 180 -9.07 23.52 11.68
CA LEU A 180 -8.83 24.37 10.51
C LEU A 180 -8.15 23.59 9.39
N TYR A 181 -7.15 22.77 9.71
CA TYR A 181 -6.50 21.88 8.75
C TYR A 181 -7.50 20.90 8.15
N GLU A 182 -8.32 20.23 8.96
CA GLU A 182 -9.36 19.30 8.50
C GLU A 182 -10.40 20.01 7.63
N ALA A 183 -10.80 21.22 7.99
CA ALA A 183 -11.72 22.05 7.20
C ALA A 183 -11.15 22.45 5.83
N SER A 184 -9.86 22.79 5.77
CA SER A 184 -9.18 23.16 4.51
C SER A 184 -9.20 22.05 3.46
N GLN A 185 -9.35 20.80 3.87
CA GLN A 185 -9.40 19.66 2.94
C GLN A 185 -10.67 19.63 2.08
N LEU A 186 -11.69 20.41 2.45
CA LEU A 186 -12.92 20.63 1.67
C LEU A 186 -12.81 21.83 0.71
N SER A 187 -11.60 22.31 0.44
CA SER A 187 -11.33 23.36 -0.55
C SER A 187 -11.88 22.97 -1.94
N ILE A 188 -12.48 23.94 -2.62
CA ILE A 188 -12.91 23.87 -4.02
C ILE A 188 -12.16 24.93 -4.84
N ARG A 189 -12.29 24.90 -6.17
CA ARG A 189 -11.56 25.84 -7.03
C ARG A 189 -11.99 27.29 -6.75
N GLY A 190 -11.01 28.18 -6.60
CA GLY A 190 -11.22 29.60 -6.32
C GLY A 190 -11.34 29.96 -4.83
N GLU A 191 -11.15 29.01 -3.92
CA GLU A 191 -11.13 29.26 -2.47
C GLU A 191 -9.72 29.37 -1.89
N ASP A 192 -8.95 30.34 -2.37
CA ASP A 192 -7.55 30.56 -1.96
C ASP A 192 -7.39 30.70 -0.44
N VAL A 193 -8.42 31.20 0.26
CA VAL A 193 -8.43 31.31 1.73
C VAL A 193 -8.32 29.96 2.43
N LEU A 194 -8.88 28.87 1.87
CA LEU A 194 -8.74 27.54 2.45
C LEU A 194 -7.39 26.92 2.16
N ASP A 195 -6.82 27.20 0.99
CA ASP A 195 -5.46 26.75 0.66
C ASP A 195 -4.45 27.41 1.62
N GLU A 196 -4.57 28.72 1.82
CA GLU A 196 -3.79 29.46 2.83
C GLU A 196 -4.03 28.92 4.24
N ALA A 197 -5.29 28.63 4.62
CA ALA A 197 -5.61 28.06 5.92
C ALA A 197 -4.97 26.68 6.13
N GLY A 198 -4.97 25.85 5.09
CA GLY A 198 -4.36 24.53 5.09
C GLY A 198 -2.85 24.62 5.28
N ASP A 199 -2.17 25.47 4.50
CA ASP A 199 -0.72 25.66 4.62
C ASP A 199 -0.31 26.26 5.97
N TYR A 200 -1.04 27.29 6.44
CA TYR A 200 -0.81 27.93 7.73
C TYR A 200 -0.94 26.94 8.88
N SER A 201 -2.06 26.20 8.92
CA SER A 201 -2.31 25.22 9.98
C SER A 201 -1.33 24.04 9.93
N TYR A 202 -1.01 23.54 8.73
CA TYR A 202 -0.04 22.45 8.54
C TYR A 202 1.34 22.83 9.11
N GLN A 203 1.86 24.01 8.77
CA GLN A 203 3.19 24.44 9.21
C GLN A 203 3.26 24.56 10.73
N LEU A 204 2.26 25.21 11.35
CA LEU A 204 2.21 25.38 12.79
C LEU A 204 2.07 24.03 13.51
N LEU A 205 1.14 23.19 13.09
CA LEU A 205 0.95 21.85 13.66
C LEU A 205 2.22 21.01 13.59
N ARG A 206 2.89 21.00 12.43
CA ARG A 206 4.15 20.28 12.22
C ARG A 206 5.26 20.80 13.12
N SER A 207 5.36 22.12 13.30
CA SER A 207 6.35 22.73 14.20
C SER A 207 6.07 22.45 15.67
N SER A 208 4.81 22.33 16.07
CA SER A 208 4.38 22.10 17.45
C SER A 208 4.63 20.65 17.92
N LEU A 209 4.77 19.68 17.01
CA LEU A 209 4.91 18.25 17.33
C LEU A 209 6.01 17.93 18.36
N THR A 210 7.09 18.70 18.42
CA THR A 210 8.19 18.49 19.38
C THR A 210 7.86 18.92 20.81
N HIS A 211 6.77 19.67 21.00
CA HIS A 211 6.38 20.28 22.28
C HIS A 211 5.08 19.74 22.85
N LEU A 212 4.33 18.95 22.08
CA LEU A 212 3.07 18.33 22.50
C LEU A 212 3.32 17.07 23.34
N ASP A 213 2.38 16.76 24.23
CA ASP A 213 2.38 15.45 24.88
C ASP A 213 2.13 14.32 23.87
N ASN A 214 2.38 13.07 24.27
CA ASN A 214 2.28 11.93 23.37
C ASN A 214 0.89 11.74 22.75
N ASN A 215 -0.19 12.08 23.46
CA ASN A 215 -1.56 11.94 22.97
C ASN A 215 -1.89 13.04 21.95
N GLN A 216 -1.58 14.29 22.28
CA GLN A 216 -1.74 15.42 21.37
C GLN A 216 -0.87 15.27 20.11
N ALA A 217 0.40 14.91 20.27
CA ALA A 217 1.31 14.70 19.14
C ALA A 217 0.81 13.58 18.20
N ARG A 218 0.21 12.53 18.75
CA ARG A 218 -0.41 11.45 17.97
C ARG A 218 -1.65 11.94 17.22
N LEU A 219 -2.54 12.68 17.88
CA LEU A 219 -3.73 13.28 17.24
C LEU A 219 -3.35 14.19 16.08
N VAL A 220 -2.35 15.07 16.29
CA VAL A 220 -1.84 15.98 15.26
C VAL A 220 -1.23 15.19 14.11
N ARG A 221 -0.33 14.23 14.39
CA ARG A 221 0.30 13.41 13.33
C ARG A 221 -0.75 12.66 12.51
N ASN A 222 -1.71 12.01 13.16
CA ASN A 222 -2.77 11.29 12.47
C ASN A 222 -3.62 12.21 11.59
N SER A 223 -3.93 13.42 12.06
CA SER A 223 -4.71 14.38 11.28
C SER A 223 -3.92 14.88 10.05
N LEU A 224 -2.62 15.16 10.20
CA LEU A 224 -1.75 15.61 9.11
C LEU A 224 -1.53 14.52 8.05
N ASP A 225 -1.27 13.29 8.49
CA ASP A 225 -0.97 12.15 7.61
C ASP A 225 -2.25 11.59 6.96
N HIS A 226 -3.38 11.62 7.69
CA HIS A 226 -4.66 11.04 7.30
C HIS A 226 -5.84 12.00 7.59
N PRO A 227 -5.92 13.15 6.90
CA PRO A 227 -7.05 14.04 7.05
C PRO A 227 -8.36 13.31 6.77
N HIS A 228 -9.37 13.51 7.61
CA HIS A 228 -10.62 12.74 7.59
C HIS A 228 -11.33 12.82 6.23
N HIS A 229 -11.36 14.00 5.60
CA HIS A 229 -12.03 14.18 4.32
C HIS A 229 -11.36 13.42 3.16
N LYS A 230 -10.04 13.19 3.23
CA LYS A 230 -9.26 12.50 2.19
C LYS A 230 -8.83 11.08 2.59
N SER A 231 -9.32 10.57 3.71
CA SER A 231 -8.99 9.23 4.22
C SER A 231 -10.25 8.41 4.47
N LEU A 232 -10.14 7.09 4.37
CA LEU A 232 -11.24 6.20 4.75
C LEU A 232 -11.38 6.18 6.27
N ALA A 233 -12.55 6.60 6.76
CA ALA A 233 -12.82 6.68 8.18
C ALA A 233 -12.64 5.30 8.87
N SER A 234 -13.02 4.20 8.20
CA SER A 234 -12.92 2.83 8.73
C SER A 234 -11.48 2.40 9.02
N PHE A 235 -10.53 2.96 8.28
CA PHE A 235 -9.11 2.75 8.50
C PHE A 235 -8.58 3.58 9.68
N THR A 236 -9.10 4.80 9.85
CA THR A 236 -8.66 5.73 10.89
C THR A 236 -9.36 5.56 12.24
N ALA A 237 -10.52 4.89 12.28
CA ALA A 237 -11.36 4.75 13.46
C ALA A 237 -10.63 4.16 14.67
N LYS A 238 -9.72 3.19 14.45
CA LYS A 238 -8.89 2.57 15.49
C LYS A 238 -7.96 3.55 16.22
N TYR A 239 -7.67 4.70 15.63
CA TYR A 239 -6.82 5.74 16.21
C TYR A 239 -7.60 6.86 16.90
N TYR A 240 -8.93 6.85 16.82
CA TYR A 240 -9.77 7.92 17.37
C TYR A 240 -9.86 7.87 18.90
N PHE A 241 -9.74 6.68 19.51
CA PHE A 241 -9.87 6.52 20.95
C PHE A 241 -8.56 6.86 21.69
N ASN A 242 -8.54 8.04 22.30
CA ASN A 242 -7.58 8.45 23.33
C ASN A 242 -8.31 8.88 24.60
N ASP A 243 -7.67 8.60 25.73
CA ASP A 243 -8.20 8.37 27.09
C ASP A 243 -8.83 9.56 27.86
N GLU A 244 -9.39 10.59 27.20
CA GLU A 244 -9.94 11.74 27.93
C GLU A 244 -11.36 12.16 27.50
N LEU A 245 -12.28 12.05 28.47
CA LEU A 245 -13.44 12.91 28.73
C LEU A 245 -14.71 12.79 27.87
N LYS A 246 -15.76 12.13 28.42
CA LYS A 246 -17.19 12.52 28.56
C LYS A 246 -18.05 11.26 28.75
N GLY A 247 -19.17 11.37 29.48
CA GLY A 247 -20.06 10.23 29.78
C GLY A 247 -20.46 9.46 28.52
N TRP A 248 -21.06 10.16 27.55
CA TRP A 248 -21.59 9.59 26.29
C TRP A 248 -20.55 8.89 25.39
N ILE A 249 -19.25 9.15 25.58
CA ILE A 249 -18.21 8.52 24.75
C ILE A 249 -18.15 7.02 25.03
N SER A 250 -18.40 6.59 26.26
CA SER A 250 -18.40 5.17 26.63
C SER A 250 -19.51 4.42 25.92
N GLU A 251 -20.73 4.97 25.89
CA GLU A 251 -21.86 4.35 25.20
C GLU A 251 -21.64 4.34 23.68
N LEU A 252 -21.06 5.42 23.12
CA LEU A 252 -20.69 5.48 21.70
C LEU A 252 -19.62 4.43 21.36
N GLN A 253 -18.60 4.27 22.20
CA GLN A 253 -17.53 3.30 22.05
C GLN A 253 -18.05 1.87 22.01
N GLU A 254 -18.92 1.51 22.95
CA GLU A 254 -19.53 0.20 22.99
C GLU A 254 -20.38 -0.06 21.75
N LEU A 255 -21.19 0.93 21.33
CA LEU A 255 -22.00 0.83 20.13
C LEU A 255 -21.14 0.65 18.87
N ALA A 256 -20.10 1.48 18.71
CA ALA A 256 -19.17 1.41 17.58
C ALA A 256 -18.43 0.08 17.53
N LYS A 257 -18.07 -0.48 18.69
CA LYS A 257 -17.46 -1.81 18.80
C LYS A 257 -18.39 -2.91 18.30
N THR A 258 -19.61 -2.96 18.82
CA THR A 258 -20.59 -3.96 18.37
C THR A 258 -20.89 -3.82 16.87
N GLU A 259 -20.97 -2.59 16.36
CA GLU A 259 -21.19 -2.35 14.94
C GLU A 259 -20.00 -2.79 14.08
N CYS A 260 -18.77 -2.50 14.51
CA CYS A 260 -17.57 -2.93 13.81
C CYS A 260 -17.50 -4.46 13.70
N GLU A 261 -17.82 -5.18 14.79
CA GLU A 261 -17.85 -6.65 14.80
C GLU A 261 -18.93 -7.19 13.84
N ARG A 262 -20.10 -6.54 13.78
CA ARG A 262 -21.21 -6.88 12.87
C ARG A 262 -20.83 -6.69 11.40
N VAL A 263 -20.28 -5.52 11.06
CA VAL A 263 -19.85 -5.18 9.69
C VAL A 263 -18.67 -6.06 9.24
N GLN A 264 -17.74 -6.34 10.15
CA GLN A 264 -16.64 -7.27 9.90
C GLN A 264 -17.15 -8.67 9.53
N SER A 265 -18.11 -9.20 10.30
CA SER A 265 -18.72 -10.50 9.99
C SER A 265 -19.39 -10.49 8.61
N GLN A 266 -20.13 -9.43 8.25
CA GLN A 266 -20.72 -9.28 6.92
C GLN A 266 -19.66 -9.33 5.82
N HIS A 267 -18.56 -8.59 5.96
CA HIS A 267 -17.46 -8.60 4.98
C HIS A 267 -16.78 -9.96 4.87
N GLN A 268 -16.65 -10.72 5.95
CA GLN A 268 -16.12 -12.09 5.91
C GLN A 268 -17.02 -13.01 5.06
N HIS A 269 -18.35 -12.90 5.18
CA HIS A 269 -19.29 -13.65 4.36
C HIS A 269 -19.19 -13.25 2.87
N GLU A 270 -19.14 -11.95 2.58
CA GLU A 270 -18.96 -11.41 1.22
C GLU A 270 -17.69 -11.97 0.56
N ILE A 271 -16.58 -11.99 1.30
CA ILE A 271 -15.31 -12.54 0.82
C ILE A 271 -15.41 -14.03 0.51
N VAL A 272 -16.04 -14.82 1.38
CA VAL A 272 -16.21 -16.26 1.14
C VAL A 272 -16.99 -16.51 -0.16
N GLU A 273 -18.03 -15.72 -0.41
CA GLU A 273 -18.79 -15.78 -1.66
C GLU A 273 -17.93 -15.39 -2.87
N ILE A 274 -17.16 -14.31 -2.76
CA ILE A 274 -16.26 -13.84 -3.84
C ILE A 274 -15.17 -14.86 -4.14
N LEU A 275 -14.54 -15.45 -3.12
CA LEU A 275 -13.51 -16.47 -3.30
C LEU A 275 -14.08 -17.74 -3.94
N LYS A 276 -15.29 -18.13 -3.56
CA LYS A 276 -15.99 -19.24 -4.19
C LYS A 276 -16.29 -18.92 -5.66
N TRP A 277 -16.89 -17.77 -5.94
CA TRP A 277 -17.18 -17.30 -7.30
C TRP A 277 -15.90 -17.26 -8.17
N TRP A 278 -14.82 -16.68 -7.66
CA TRP A 278 -13.55 -16.56 -8.38
C TRP A 278 -12.95 -17.93 -8.71
N LYS A 279 -13.00 -18.87 -7.74
CA LYS A 279 -12.57 -20.25 -7.94
C LYS A 279 -13.43 -20.96 -9.00
N ASP A 280 -14.75 -20.80 -8.94
CA ASP A 280 -15.69 -21.42 -9.88
C ASP A 280 -15.55 -20.83 -11.30
N LEU A 281 -15.17 -19.56 -11.40
CA LEU A 281 -14.88 -18.88 -12.68
C LEU A 281 -13.63 -19.47 -13.37
N GLY A 282 -12.65 -19.94 -12.61
CA GLY A 282 -11.50 -20.68 -13.13
C GLY A 282 -10.45 -19.85 -13.88
N LEU A 283 -10.53 -18.51 -13.86
CA LEU A 283 -9.59 -17.67 -14.61
C LEU A 283 -8.15 -17.79 -14.11
N SER A 284 -7.91 -18.00 -12.81
CA SER A 284 -6.55 -18.12 -12.28
C SER A 284 -5.79 -19.35 -12.82
N THR A 285 -6.51 -20.41 -13.20
CA THR A 285 -5.89 -21.61 -13.80
C THR A 285 -5.62 -21.46 -15.29
N GLU A 286 -6.52 -20.76 -15.99
CA GLU A 286 -6.47 -20.54 -17.44
C GLU A 286 -5.54 -19.38 -17.84
N LEU A 287 -5.52 -18.31 -17.03
CA LEU A 287 -4.77 -17.07 -17.26
C LEU A 287 -3.64 -16.94 -16.24
N ARG A 288 -2.73 -17.92 -16.20
CA ARG A 288 -1.66 -18.00 -15.19
C ARG A 288 -0.68 -16.82 -15.19
N PHE A 289 -0.63 -16.05 -16.27
CA PHE A 289 0.21 -14.85 -16.37
C PHE A 289 -0.39 -13.65 -15.62
N ALA A 290 -1.72 -13.64 -15.42
CA ALA A 290 -2.42 -12.53 -14.82
C ALA A 290 -2.42 -12.62 -13.28
N ARG A 291 -2.58 -11.48 -12.63
CA ARG A 291 -2.64 -11.33 -11.17
C ARG A 291 -3.85 -12.10 -10.61
N ASP A 292 -3.64 -12.84 -9.53
CA ASP A 292 -4.67 -13.59 -8.79
C ASP A 292 -4.86 -12.99 -7.39
N GLN A 293 -5.58 -11.88 -7.32
CA GLN A 293 -5.70 -11.07 -6.09
C GLN A 293 -7.16 -10.73 -5.72
N PRO A 294 -8.08 -11.71 -5.61
CA PRO A 294 -9.50 -11.47 -5.34
C PRO A 294 -9.78 -10.68 -4.07
N LEU A 295 -8.95 -10.84 -3.04
CA LEU A 295 -9.07 -10.05 -1.82
C LEU A 295 -8.71 -8.57 -2.05
N LYS A 296 -7.65 -8.28 -2.81
CA LYS A 296 -7.25 -6.91 -3.16
C LYS A 296 -8.35 -6.23 -3.98
N TRP A 297 -8.95 -6.95 -4.92
CA TRP A 297 -10.05 -6.43 -5.73
C TRP A 297 -11.31 -6.15 -4.91
N TYR A 298 -11.64 -7.01 -3.95
CA TYR A 298 -12.75 -6.78 -3.03
C TYR A 298 -12.55 -5.53 -2.14
N MET A 299 -11.31 -5.21 -1.76
CA MET A 299 -11.02 -4.01 -0.95
C MET A 299 -11.51 -2.72 -1.61
N TRP A 300 -11.47 -2.63 -2.95
CA TRP A 300 -12.07 -1.51 -3.67
C TRP A 300 -13.58 -1.43 -3.42
N SER A 301 -14.31 -2.52 -3.66
CA SER A 301 -15.77 -2.55 -3.48
C SER A 301 -16.19 -2.21 -2.05
N MET A 302 -15.47 -2.76 -1.06
CA MET A 302 -15.68 -2.48 0.37
C MET A 302 -15.47 -1.00 0.69
N ALA A 303 -14.38 -0.40 0.21
CA ALA A 303 -14.10 1.01 0.42
C ALA A 303 -15.13 1.93 -0.26
N CYS A 304 -15.53 1.61 -1.49
CA CYS A 304 -16.48 2.43 -2.26
C CYS A 304 -17.86 2.49 -1.58
N LEU A 305 -18.40 1.33 -1.21
CA LEU A 305 -19.77 1.16 -0.74
C LEU A 305 -19.77 0.80 0.75
N THR A 306 -19.59 1.83 1.60
CA THR A 306 -19.41 1.66 3.05
C THR A 306 -20.70 1.33 3.81
N ASP A 307 -21.88 1.53 3.22
CA ASP A 307 -23.16 1.21 3.87
C ASP A 307 -23.33 -0.32 3.97
N PRO A 308 -23.52 -0.89 5.18
CA PRO A 308 -23.65 -2.33 5.35
C PRO A 308 -24.80 -2.96 4.54
N SER A 309 -25.86 -2.19 4.23
CA SER A 309 -27.00 -2.65 3.42
C SER A 309 -26.66 -2.93 1.95
N LEU A 310 -25.50 -2.44 1.46
CA LEU A 310 -25.06 -2.58 0.07
C LEU A 310 -24.20 -3.85 -0.18
N SER A 311 -24.45 -4.92 0.58
CA SER A 311 -23.69 -6.17 0.50
C SER A 311 -23.69 -6.79 -0.89
N GLU A 312 -24.87 -6.93 -1.49
CA GLU A 312 -25.04 -7.48 -2.84
C GLU A 312 -24.25 -6.64 -3.87
N GLN A 313 -24.34 -5.31 -3.77
CA GLN A 313 -23.64 -4.41 -4.67
C GLN A 313 -22.12 -4.51 -4.53
N ARG A 314 -21.58 -4.71 -3.32
CA ARG A 314 -20.13 -4.93 -3.12
C ARG A 314 -19.65 -6.23 -3.79
N ILE A 315 -20.43 -7.31 -3.66
CA ILE A 315 -20.11 -8.60 -4.28
C ILE A 315 -20.13 -8.44 -5.81
N GLU A 316 -21.20 -7.87 -6.36
CA GLU A 316 -21.33 -7.68 -7.82
C GLU A 316 -20.28 -6.72 -8.39
N LEU A 317 -19.91 -5.66 -7.66
CA LEU A 317 -18.89 -4.69 -8.07
C LEU A 317 -17.48 -5.29 -8.08
N THR A 318 -17.21 -6.30 -7.24
CA THR A 318 -15.88 -6.94 -7.21
C THR A 318 -15.58 -7.67 -8.52
N LYS A 319 -16.60 -8.19 -9.20
CA LYS A 319 -16.46 -8.90 -10.48
C LYS A 319 -15.90 -8.01 -11.60
N PRO A 320 -16.48 -6.85 -11.95
CA PRO A 320 -15.89 -5.95 -12.93
C PRO A 320 -14.53 -5.40 -12.47
N VAL A 321 -14.32 -5.12 -11.17
CA VAL A 321 -12.98 -4.72 -10.67
C VAL A 321 -11.94 -5.79 -11.01
N SER A 322 -12.23 -7.07 -10.76
CA SER A 322 -11.31 -8.16 -11.12
C SER A 322 -11.02 -8.22 -12.63
N MET A 323 -12.03 -8.00 -13.46
CA MET A 323 -11.86 -8.03 -14.92
C MET A 323 -11.03 -6.86 -15.44
N ILE A 324 -11.05 -5.70 -14.78
CA ILE A 324 -10.16 -4.58 -15.12
C ILE A 324 -8.71 -5.03 -14.99
N TYR A 325 -8.32 -5.61 -13.85
CA TYR A 325 -6.95 -6.11 -13.62
C TYR A 325 -6.53 -7.22 -14.60
N ILE A 326 -7.43 -8.17 -14.89
CA ILE A 326 -7.12 -9.26 -15.83
C ILE A 326 -6.92 -8.72 -17.26
N ILE A 327 -7.74 -7.75 -17.68
CA ILE A 327 -7.62 -7.14 -19.00
C ILE A 327 -6.36 -6.29 -19.06
N ASP A 328 -6.06 -5.52 -18.02
CA ASP A 328 -4.81 -4.75 -17.87
C ASP A 328 -3.58 -5.65 -18.08
N ASP A 329 -3.51 -6.81 -17.41
CA ASP A 329 -2.41 -7.79 -17.59
C ASP A 329 -2.33 -8.36 -19.02
N ILE A 330 -3.47 -8.47 -19.71
CA ILE A 330 -3.49 -8.87 -21.13
C ILE A 330 -2.83 -7.79 -21.99
N PHE A 331 -3.11 -6.52 -21.75
CA PHE A 331 -2.58 -5.41 -22.55
C PHE A 331 -1.11 -5.11 -22.26
N ASP A 332 -0.70 -5.18 -21.00
CA ASP A 332 0.62 -4.67 -20.58
C ASP A 332 1.67 -5.76 -20.42
N VAL A 333 1.27 -7.02 -20.19
CA VAL A 333 2.22 -8.12 -19.90
C VAL A 333 2.23 -9.19 -20.98
N HIS A 334 1.06 -9.59 -21.49
CA HIS A 334 0.96 -10.85 -22.25
C HIS A 334 0.69 -10.70 -23.75
N GLY A 335 -0.25 -9.84 -24.13
CA GLY A 335 -0.76 -9.78 -25.50
C GLY A 335 0.21 -9.13 -26.48
N THR A 336 0.25 -9.64 -27.71
CA THR A 336 0.96 -8.95 -28.79
C THR A 336 0.11 -7.84 -29.39
N LEU A 337 0.72 -6.78 -29.93
CA LEU A 337 -0.03 -5.64 -30.46
C LEU A 337 -1.11 -6.04 -31.49
N ASP A 338 -0.83 -7.00 -32.38
CA ASP A 338 -1.81 -7.48 -33.36
C ASP A 338 -2.99 -8.22 -32.69
N GLU A 339 -2.73 -9.02 -31.66
CA GLU A 339 -3.76 -9.67 -30.86
C GLU A 339 -4.60 -8.65 -30.09
N LEU A 340 -3.96 -7.63 -29.50
CA LEU A 340 -4.63 -6.57 -28.76
C LEU A 340 -5.55 -5.73 -29.67
N VAL A 341 -5.12 -5.43 -30.90
CA VAL A 341 -5.98 -4.77 -31.89
C VAL A 341 -7.24 -5.60 -32.17
N CYS A 342 -7.08 -6.90 -32.40
CA CYS A 342 -8.21 -7.81 -32.62
C CYS A 342 -9.12 -7.90 -31.39
N PHE A 343 -8.55 -7.98 -30.19
CA PHE A 343 -9.29 -8.06 -28.93
C PHE A 343 -10.11 -6.79 -28.67
N THR A 344 -9.50 -5.62 -28.83
CA THR A 344 -10.20 -4.33 -28.71
C THR A 344 -11.34 -4.22 -29.72
N GLU A 345 -11.18 -4.71 -30.95
CA GLU A 345 -12.25 -4.67 -31.95
C GLU A 345 -13.43 -5.59 -31.60
N VAL A 346 -13.14 -6.79 -31.09
CA VAL A 346 -14.16 -7.71 -30.57
C VAL A 346 -14.95 -7.08 -29.44
N ILE A 347 -14.28 -6.41 -28.49
CA ILE A 347 -14.95 -5.71 -27.38
C ILE A 347 -15.74 -4.50 -27.86
N ASN A 348 -15.21 -3.71 -28.80
CA ASN A 348 -15.91 -2.55 -29.36
C ASN A 348 -17.23 -2.93 -30.04
N ARG A 349 -17.24 -4.03 -30.79
CA ARG A 349 -18.45 -4.56 -31.46
C ARG A 349 -19.30 -5.44 -30.56
N TRP A 350 -18.73 -5.90 -29.44
CA TRP A 350 -19.27 -6.96 -28.59
C TRP A 350 -19.62 -8.23 -29.39
N ASP A 351 -18.76 -8.60 -30.35
CA ASP A 351 -19.03 -9.65 -31.33
C ASP A 351 -18.57 -11.03 -30.85
N ILE A 352 -19.54 -11.83 -30.40
CA ILE A 352 -19.31 -13.19 -29.87
C ILE A 352 -18.76 -14.13 -30.95
N ALA A 353 -19.16 -13.96 -32.21
CA ALA A 353 -18.70 -14.85 -33.29
C ALA A 353 -17.26 -14.52 -33.69
N ALA A 354 -16.91 -13.23 -33.76
CA ALA A 354 -15.54 -12.80 -33.99
C ALA A 354 -14.61 -13.20 -32.84
N ALA A 355 -15.11 -13.24 -31.60
CA ALA A 355 -14.33 -13.67 -30.45
C ALA A 355 -13.76 -15.09 -30.62
N GLU A 356 -14.47 -16.00 -31.31
CA GLU A 356 -13.99 -17.38 -31.56
C GLU A 356 -12.75 -17.46 -32.48
N GLN A 357 -12.32 -16.35 -33.07
CA GLN A 357 -11.09 -16.27 -33.86
C GLN A 357 -9.88 -15.79 -33.04
N LEU A 358 -10.10 -15.28 -31.81
CA LEU A 358 -9.03 -14.81 -30.94
C LEU A 358 -8.16 -15.97 -30.41
N PRO A 359 -6.96 -15.68 -29.89
CA PRO A 359 -6.22 -16.63 -29.07
C PRO A 359 -7.06 -17.15 -27.89
N ASP A 360 -6.81 -18.39 -27.47
CA ASP A 360 -7.67 -19.06 -26.47
C ASP A 360 -7.75 -18.31 -25.13
N TYR A 361 -6.67 -17.70 -24.67
CA TYR A 361 -6.67 -16.90 -23.43
C TYR A 361 -7.59 -15.66 -23.54
N MET A 362 -7.60 -14.98 -24.69
CA MET A 362 -8.48 -13.83 -24.96
C MET A 362 -9.94 -14.27 -25.12
N LYS A 363 -10.19 -15.42 -25.76
CA LYS A 363 -11.53 -16.02 -25.83
C LYS A 363 -12.09 -16.27 -24.44
N ILE A 364 -11.29 -16.88 -23.57
CA ILE A 364 -11.67 -17.20 -22.19
C ILE A 364 -11.98 -15.90 -21.42
N CYS A 365 -11.09 -14.90 -21.53
CA CYS A 365 -11.30 -13.59 -20.92
C CYS A 365 -12.60 -12.92 -21.43
N PHE A 366 -12.82 -12.86 -22.74
CA PHE A 366 -14.01 -12.26 -23.33
C PHE A 366 -15.30 -13.00 -22.92
N LYS A 367 -15.28 -14.33 -22.90
CA LYS A 367 -16.43 -15.14 -22.44
C LYS A 367 -16.77 -14.84 -20.99
N ALA A 368 -15.78 -14.76 -20.11
CA ALA A 368 -15.97 -14.37 -18.72
C ALA A 368 -16.53 -12.94 -18.61
N LEU A 369 -15.94 -11.96 -19.31
CA LEU A 369 -16.40 -10.57 -19.35
C LEU A 369 -17.85 -10.46 -19.79
N ASN A 370 -18.21 -11.14 -20.89
CA ASN A 370 -19.56 -11.14 -21.44
C ASN A 370 -20.56 -11.75 -20.45
N ASN A 371 -20.23 -12.87 -19.84
CA ASN A 371 -21.10 -13.55 -18.88
C ASN A 371 -21.33 -12.68 -17.64
N ILE A 372 -20.28 -12.12 -17.04
CA ILE A 372 -20.35 -11.22 -15.88
C ILE A 372 -21.19 -9.98 -16.22
N THR A 373 -20.93 -9.35 -17.37
CA THR A 373 -21.66 -8.14 -17.79
C THR A 373 -23.15 -8.43 -17.99
N ASN A 374 -23.51 -9.56 -18.60
CA ASN A 374 -24.90 -9.94 -18.81
C ASN A 374 -25.59 -10.36 -17.49
N GLU A 375 -24.89 -11.05 -16.60
CA GLU A 375 -25.40 -11.43 -15.26
C GLU A 375 -25.74 -10.18 -14.44
N ILE A 376 -24.80 -9.23 -14.35
CA ILE A 376 -25.00 -7.95 -13.65
C ILE A 376 -26.15 -7.17 -14.30
N SER A 377 -26.19 -7.11 -15.63
CA SER A 377 -27.27 -6.42 -16.36
C SER A 377 -28.64 -7.02 -16.08
N TYR A 378 -28.74 -8.36 -16.01
CA TYR A 378 -29.97 -9.06 -15.68
C TYR A 378 -30.41 -8.78 -14.23
N LYS A 379 -29.47 -8.79 -13.27
CA LYS A 379 -29.75 -8.44 -11.86
C LYS A 379 -30.28 -7.02 -11.74
N ILE A 380 -29.64 -6.05 -12.39
CA ILE A 380 -30.05 -4.64 -12.41
C ILE A 380 -31.43 -4.49 -13.06
N TYR A 381 -31.68 -5.15 -14.20
CA TYR A 381 -32.97 -5.10 -14.86
C TYR A 381 -34.10 -5.66 -13.97
N ASN A 382 -33.87 -6.76 -13.28
CA ASN A 382 -34.88 -7.34 -12.39
C ASN A 382 -35.15 -6.46 -11.15
N LYS A 383 -34.12 -5.80 -10.63
CA LYS A 383 -34.22 -4.98 -9.42
C LYS A 383 -34.80 -3.59 -9.69
N HIS A 384 -34.37 -2.96 -10.79
CA HIS A 384 -34.60 -1.54 -11.07
C HIS A 384 -35.38 -1.28 -12.37
N GLY A 385 -35.68 -2.32 -13.16
CA GLY A 385 -36.41 -2.19 -14.44
C GLY A 385 -35.61 -1.57 -15.58
N TRP A 386 -34.32 -1.30 -15.39
CA TRP A 386 -33.43 -0.70 -16.39
C TRP A 386 -32.42 -1.72 -16.92
N ASN A 387 -32.24 -1.82 -18.24
CA ASN A 387 -31.21 -2.67 -18.83
C ASN A 387 -29.93 -1.85 -19.09
N PRO A 388 -28.84 -2.07 -18.32
CA PRO A 388 -27.62 -1.29 -18.45
C PRO A 388 -26.64 -1.85 -19.47
N ALA A 389 -26.94 -2.97 -20.14
CA ALA A 389 -25.98 -3.74 -20.92
C ALA A 389 -25.19 -2.88 -21.92
N ASP A 390 -25.86 -2.02 -22.69
CA ASP A 390 -25.19 -1.17 -23.67
C ASP A 390 -24.25 -0.15 -23.04
N SER A 391 -24.62 0.44 -21.90
CA SER A 391 -23.77 1.37 -21.17
C SER A 391 -22.55 0.67 -20.56
N LEU A 392 -22.73 -0.52 -19.97
CA LEU A 392 -21.62 -1.32 -19.43
C LEU A 392 -20.64 -1.73 -20.55
N ARG A 393 -21.16 -2.22 -21.68
CA ARG A 393 -20.36 -2.59 -22.86
C ARG A 393 -19.57 -1.41 -23.42
N LYS A 394 -20.18 -0.22 -23.50
CA LYS A 394 -19.50 1.01 -23.92
C LYS A 394 -18.38 1.42 -22.96
N ALA A 395 -18.56 1.23 -21.65
CA ALA A 395 -17.53 1.52 -20.67
C ALA A 395 -16.30 0.60 -20.86
N TRP A 396 -16.53 -0.70 -21.04
CA TRP A 396 -15.48 -1.69 -21.34
C TRP A 396 -14.76 -1.42 -22.66
N ALA A 397 -15.51 -1.10 -23.72
CA ALA A 397 -14.95 -0.73 -25.00
C ALA A 397 -14.07 0.53 -24.90
N SER A 398 -14.47 1.51 -24.09
CA SER A 398 -13.68 2.72 -23.86
C SER A 398 -12.38 2.42 -23.12
N LEU A 399 -12.42 1.54 -22.11
CA LEU A 399 -11.22 1.08 -21.40
C LEU A 399 -10.25 0.36 -22.33
N CYS A 400 -10.72 -0.61 -23.12
CA CYS A 400 -9.86 -1.38 -24.03
C CYS A 400 -9.29 -0.56 -25.18
N ARG A 401 -9.97 0.53 -25.58
CA ARG A 401 -9.39 1.51 -26.52
C ARG A 401 -8.27 2.31 -25.87
N ALA A 402 -8.43 2.72 -24.60
CA ALA A 402 -7.39 3.45 -23.88
C ALA A 402 -6.14 2.59 -23.64
N PHE A 403 -6.31 1.33 -23.22
CA PHE A 403 -5.19 0.39 -23.11
C PHE A 403 -4.50 0.13 -24.45
N LEU A 404 -5.25 0.02 -25.55
CA LEU A 404 -4.64 -0.14 -26.87
C LEU A 404 -3.79 1.08 -27.29
N VAL A 405 -4.19 2.29 -26.88
CA VAL A 405 -3.40 3.51 -27.13
C VAL A 405 -2.07 3.44 -26.38
N GLU A 406 -2.08 3.04 -25.12
CA GLU A 406 -0.87 2.84 -24.31
C GLU A 406 0.05 1.75 -24.90
N ALA A 407 -0.51 0.58 -25.23
CA ALA A 407 0.23 -0.50 -25.88
C ALA A 407 0.90 -0.05 -27.19
N ARG A 408 0.27 0.86 -27.95
CA ARG A 408 0.86 1.45 -29.17
C ARG A 408 2.02 2.41 -28.84
N TRP A 409 1.89 3.23 -27.81
CA TRP A 409 2.97 4.10 -27.36
C TRP A 409 4.19 3.27 -26.96
N PHE A 410 3.99 2.23 -26.14
CA PHE A 410 5.07 1.32 -25.70
C PHE A 410 5.69 0.56 -26.87
N ALA A 411 4.89 -0.04 -27.76
CA ALA A 411 5.40 -0.75 -28.92
C ALA A 411 6.21 0.15 -29.87
N SER A 412 5.89 1.44 -29.93
CA SER A 412 6.61 2.42 -30.76
C SER A 412 7.87 3.00 -30.09
N GLY A 413 8.02 2.84 -28.78
CA GLY A 413 9.06 3.49 -27.97
C GLY A 413 8.94 5.01 -27.91
N LYS A 414 7.76 5.56 -28.25
CA LYS A 414 7.51 7.01 -28.27
C LYS A 414 6.37 7.34 -27.32
N LEU A 415 6.71 7.92 -26.18
CA LEU A 415 5.72 8.46 -25.26
C LEU A 415 5.05 9.71 -25.85
N PRO A 416 3.75 9.92 -25.62
CA PRO A 416 3.02 11.12 -26.05
C PRO A 416 3.36 12.31 -25.15
N SER A 417 2.78 13.49 -25.39
CA SER A 417 2.92 14.60 -24.43
C SER A 417 2.31 14.26 -23.05
N GLY A 418 2.72 14.93 -21.97
CA GLY A 418 2.15 14.72 -20.64
C GLY A 418 0.63 14.95 -20.59
N GLU A 419 0.14 15.95 -21.34
CA GLU A 419 -1.30 16.21 -21.49
C GLU A 419 -2.02 15.08 -22.22
N GLU A 420 -1.47 14.62 -23.35
CA GLU A 420 -2.05 13.52 -24.13
C GLU A 420 -2.00 12.19 -23.38
N TYR A 421 -0.89 11.92 -22.68
CA TYR A 421 -0.73 10.81 -21.76
C TYR A 421 -1.85 10.84 -20.72
N LEU A 422 -1.99 11.95 -19.99
CA LEU A 422 -2.95 12.03 -18.90
C LEU A 422 -4.39 11.88 -19.40
N LYS A 423 -4.71 12.48 -20.55
CA LYS A 423 -6.05 12.35 -21.16
C LYS A 423 -6.43 10.89 -21.42
N ASN A 424 -5.48 10.06 -21.88
CA ASN A 424 -5.70 8.62 -22.03
C ASN A 424 -5.65 7.89 -20.68
N GLY A 425 -4.66 8.24 -19.85
CA GLY A 425 -4.37 7.70 -18.52
C GLY A 425 -5.57 7.75 -17.58
N ILE A 426 -6.36 8.83 -17.64
CA ILE A 426 -7.59 8.99 -16.88
C ILE A 426 -8.61 7.89 -17.29
N VAL A 427 -8.70 7.53 -18.57
CA VAL A 427 -9.61 6.45 -19.03
C VAL A 427 -9.01 5.06 -18.78
N SER A 428 -7.71 4.86 -19.02
CA SER A 428 -7.04 3.58 -18.77
C SER A 428 -6.97 3.21 -17.29
N SER A 429 -7.12 4.19 -16.37
CA SER A 429 -7.25 3.92 -14.93
C SER A 429 -8.39 2.96 -14.56
N GLY A 430 -9.40 2.79 -15.42
CA GLY A 430 -10.56 1.93 -15.19
C GLY A 430 -11.60 2.47 -14.21
N VAL A 431 -11.37 3.62 -13.57
CA VAL A 431 -12.29 4.24 -12.60
C VAL A 431 -13.68 4.50 -13.21
N HIS A 432 -13.76 4.87 -14.48
CA HIS A 432 -15.05 5.07 -15.16
C HIS A 432 -15.86 3.78 -15.25
N VAL A 433 -15.22 2.64 -15.48
CA VAL A 433 -15.90 1.35 -15.51
C VAL A 433 -16.49 1.06 -14.13
N VAL A 434 -15.70 1.25 -13.06
CA VAL A 434 -16.16 1.04 -11.67
C VAL A 434 -17.36 1.94 -11.35
N LEU A 435 -17.27 3.24 -11.64
CA LEU A 435 -18.34 4.19 -11.32
C LEU A 435 -19.61 3.98 -12.17
N VAL A 436 -19.49 3.63 -13.45
CA VAL A 436 -20.65 3.26 -14.26
C VAL A 436 -21.36 2.02 -13.70
N HIS A 437 -20.62 1.01 -13.23
CA HIS A 437 -21.22 -0.15 -12.57
C HIS A 437 -21.90 0.22 -11.25
N ILE A 438 -21.27 1.06 -10.41
CA ILE A 438 -21.87 1.56 -9.17
C ILE A 438 -23.20 2.27 -9.45
N PHE A 439 -23.22 3.19 -10.41
CA PHE A 439 -24.42 3.96 -10.77
C PHE A 439 -25.62 3.04 -11.03
N PHE A 440 -25.46 2.01 -11.87
CA PHE A 440 -26.55 1.09 -12.19
C PHE A 440 -26.85 0.08 -11.07
N LEU A 441 -25.86 -0.37 -10.31
CA LEU A 441 -26.07 -1.27 -9.16
C LEU A 441 -26.88 -0.59 -8.05
N LEU A 442 -26.65 0.70 -7.81
CA LEU A 442 -27.44 1.51 -6.89
C LEU A 442 -28.88 1.70 -7.40
N GLY A 443 -29.05 1.96 -8.69
CA GLY A 443 -30.36 2.18 -9.33
C GLY A 443 -31.10 3.43 -8.87
N GLN A 444 -30.41 4.31 -8.13
CA GLN A 444 -30.91 5.60 -7.69
C GLN A 444 -30.79 6.61 -8.84
N ASP A 445 -31.81 7.46 -9.01
CA ASP A 445 -31.82 8.54 -10.02
C ASP A 445 -31.58 8.07 -11.46
N LEU A 446 -32.08 6.87 -11.81
CA LEU A 446 -32.02 6.34 -13.17
C LEU A 446 -32.97 7.12 -14.10
N SER A 447 -32.38 7.94 -14.97
CA SER A 447 -33.07 8.65 -16.05
C SER A 447 -32.25 8.54 -17.34
N LYS A 448 -32.86 8.84 -18.50
CA LYS A 448 -32.12 8.84 -19.78
C LYS A 448 -31.01 9.89 -19.76
N GLU A 449 -31.30 11.04 -19.17
CA GLU A 449 -30.39 12.17 -19.03
C GLU A 449 -29.19 11.79 -18.16
N ASN A 450 -29.42 11.13 -17.01
CA ASN A 450 -28.34 10.71 -16.11
C ASN A 450 -27.50 9.58 -16.70
N VAL A 451 -28.13 8.67 -17.45
CA VAL A 451 -27.43 7.59 -18.18
C VAL A 451 -26.55 8.12 -19.32
N GLU A 452 -27.00 9.16 -20.01
CA GLU A 452 -26.18 9.85 -21.01
C GLU A 452 -25.03 10.60 -20.34
N LEU A 453 -25.31 11.31 -19.24
CA LEU A 453 -24.31 12.05 -18.49
C LEU A 453 -23.19 11.14 -17.96
N ILE A 454 -23.52 10.04 -17.27
CA ILE A 454 -22.53 9.09 -16.74
C ILE A 454 -21.66 8.48 -17.86
N SER A 455 -22.25 8.25 -19.04
CA SER A 455 -21.56 7.70 -20.20
C SER A 455 -20.57 8.68 -20.83
N ASN A 456 -20.75 9.99 -20.60
CA ASN A 456 -19.91 11.07 -21.14
C ASN A 456 -18.77 11.49 -20.20
N PHE A 457 -18.46 10.66 -19.20
CA PHE A 457 -17.32 10.82 -18.30
C PHE A 457 -17.31 12.19 -17.57
N PRO A 458 -18.33 12.46 -16.74
CA PRO A 458 -18.53 13.75 -16.12
C PRO A 458 -17.40 14.08 -15.12
N PRO A 459 -17.25 15.37 -14.75
CA PRO A 459 -16.22 15.85 -13.83
C PRO A 459 -15.98 14.97 -12.60
N ILE A 460 -17.04 14.50 -11.93
CA ILE A 460 -16.94 13.62 -10.75
C ILE A 460 -16.17 12.32 -11.00
N ILE A 461 -16.33 11.73 -12.19
CA ILE A 461 -15.60 10.52 -12.58
C ILE A 461 -14.19 10.90 -13.03
N SER A 462 -14.06 11.94 -13.87
CA SER A 462 -12.76 12.34 -14.41
C SER A 462 -11.77 12.81 -13.33
N SER A 463 -12.24 13.51 -12.29
CA SER A 463 -11.40 13.97 -11.17
C SER A 463 -10.98 12.79 -10.29
N THR A 464 -11.90 11.88 -9.98
CA THR A 464 -11.59 10.63 -9.26
C THR A 464 -10.55 9.80 -10.02
N ALA A 465 -10.72 9.66 -11.33
CA ALA A 465 -9.80 8.95 -12.21
C ALA A 465 -8.43 9.65 -12.33
N THR A 466 -8.42 10.98 -12.38
CA THR A 466 -7.18 11.79 -12.37
C THR A 466 -6.40 11.57 -11.07
N ILE A 467 -7.08 11.56 -9.91
CA ILE A 467 -6.44 11.26 -8.62
C ILE A 467 -5.81 9.87 -8.67
N LEU A 468 -6.53 8.85 -9.13
CA LEU A 468 -5.99 7.48 -9.21
C LEU A 468 -4.76 7.41 -10.12
N ARG A 469 -4.88 7.88 -11.36
CA ARG A 469 -3.81 7.80 -12.36
C ARG A 469 -2.54 8.51 -11.89
N LEU A 470 -2.67 9.72 -11.36
CA LEU A 470 -1.51 10.49 -10.91
C LEU A 470 -0.83 9.90 -9.68
N TRP A 471 -1.59 9.25 -8.78
CA TRP A 471 -1.03 8.54 -7.63
C TRP A 471 -0.30 7.26 -8.05
N ASP A 472 -0.88 6.50 -8.97
CA ASP A 472 -0.27 5.31 -9.57
C ASP A 472 1.08 5.67 -10.20
N ASP A 473 1.10 6.76 -10.99
CA ASP A 473 2.28 7.24 -11.71
C ASP A 473 3.35 7.94 -10.82
N LEU A 474 3.07 8.24 -9.54
CA LEU A 474 3.97 9.02 -8.67
C LEU A 474 5.27 8.27 -8.30
N GLY A 475 5.44 7.03 -8.78
CA GLY A 475 6.70 6.30 -8.77
C GLY A 475 7.03 5.60 -7.45
N SER A 476 6.08 5.50 -6.51
CA SER A 476 6.15 4.52 -5.41
C SER A 476 5.82 3.11 -5.91
N ALA A 477 4.89 3.00 -6.86
CA ALA A 477 4.54 1.78 -7.56
C ALA A 477 5.60 1.48 -8.64
N LYS A 478 6.55 0.61 -8.34
CA LYS A 478 7.14 -0.23 -9.39
C LYS A 478 6.38 -1.55 -9.29
N ASP A 479 5.41 -1.80 -10.17
CA ASP A 479 4.69 -3.09 -10.14
C ASP A 479 5.73 -4.22 -10.31
N GLU A 480 5.57 -5.32 -9.56
CA GLU A 480 6.56 -6.41 -9.46
C GLU A 480 6.85 -7.10 -10.81
N ASN A 481 6.06 -6.78 -11.84
CA ASN A 481 6.10 -7.38 -13.18
C ASN A 481 6.40 -6.40 -14.32
N GLN A 482 6.55 -5.10 -14.04
CA GLN A 482 6.84 -4.11 -15.07
C GLN A 482 8.35 -3.86 -15.11
N ASP A 483 8.95 -4.04 -16.30
CA ASP A 483 10.39 -3.80 -16.54
C ASP A 483 10.78 -2.30 -16.49
N GLY A 484 9.93 -1.43 -15.91
CA GLY A 484 10.13 0.03 -15.83
C GLY A 484 10.12 0.71 -17.20
N HIS A 485 9.41 0.12 -18.16
CA HIS A 485 9.22 0.62 -19.53
C HIS A 485 7.77 1.04 -19.82
N ASP A 486 6.91 0.89 -18.83
CA ASP A 486 5.59 1.49 -18.74
C ASP A 486 5.78 2.98 -18.45
N GLY A 487 5.46 3.80 -19.45
CA GLY A 487 5.53 5.24 -19.34
C GLY A 487 4.61 5.75 -18.23
N SER A 488 5.12 6.72 -17.47
CA SER A 488 4.37 7.42 -16.44
C SER A 488 4.18 8.89 -16.81
N TYR A 489 3.20 9.56 -16.19
CA TYR A 489 3.11 11.02 -16.30
C TYR A 489 4.40 11.70 -15.81
N VAL A 490 5.06 11.16 -14.78
CA VAL A 490 6.35 11.68 -14.27
C VAL A 490 7.43 11.65 -15.36
N GLU A 491 7.52 10.55 -16.12
CA GLU A 491 8.47 10.44 -17.24
C GLU A 491 8.13 11.43 -18.37
N CYS A 492 6.85 11.57 -18.70
CA CYS A 492 6.40 12.54 -19.70
C CYS A 492 6.79 13.97 -19.28
N TYR A 493 6.56 14.34 -18.03
CA TYR A 493 6.89 15.65 -17.47
C TYR A 493 8.40 15.93 -17.51
N LEU A 494 9.22 14.98 -17.07
CA LEU A 494 10.68 15.14 -17.04
C LEU A 494 11.26 15.32 -18.44
N ARG A 495 10.70 14.62 -19.44
CA ARG A 495 11.12 14.73 -20.83
C ARG A 495 10.71 16.07 -21.45
N GLU A 496 9.56 16.61 -21.09
CA GLU A 496 9.08 17.92 -21.59
C GLU A 496 9.78 19.10 -20.93
N ASN A 497 10.24 18.92 -19.70
CA ASN A 497 10.83 19.98 -18.88
C ASN A 497 12.32 19.69 -18.61
N GLU A 498 13.14 19.72 -19.66
CA GLU A 498 14.59 19.48 -19.57
C GLU A 498 15.23 20.32 -18.45
N GLY A 499 15.95 19.66 -17.54
CA GLY A 499 16.58 20.28 -16.37
C GLY A 499 15.76 20.23 -15.08
N SER A 500 14.50 19.78 -15.12
CA SER A 500 13.71 19.50 -13.92
C SER A 500 14.21 18.26 -13.19
N SER A 501 14.18 18.29 -11.85
CA SER A 501 14.48 17.11 -11.05
C SER A 501 13.25 16.22 -10.88
N PHE A 502 13.46 14.95 -10.49
CA PHE A 502 12.37 14.06 -10.10
C PHE A 502 11.51 14.64 -8.96
N GLU A 503 12.12 15.40 -8.05
CA GLU A 503 11.41 16.06 -6.95
C GLU A 503 10.50 17.19 -7.46
N ASP A 504 10.90 17.89 -8.53
CA ASP A 504 10.06 18.91 -9.17
C ASP A 504 8.87 18.28 -9.88
N ALA A 505 9.09 17.16 -10.58
CA ALA A 505 8.02 16.37 -11.17
C ALA A 505 7.04 15.85 -10.10
N ARG A 506 7.56 15.32 -8.99
CA ARG A 506 6.75 14.85 -7.85
C ARG A 506 5.89 15.97 -7.28
N LYS A 507 6.45 17.17 -7.08
CA LYS A 507 5.69 18.35 -6.60
C LYS A 507 4.60 18.74 -7.58
N GLN A 508 4.89 18.75 -8.88
CA GLN A 508 3.89 19.05 -9.91
C GLN A 508 2.74 18.04 -9.88
N VAL A 509 3.03 16.75 -9.79
CA VAL A 509 1.98 15.71 -9.71
C VAL A 509 1.14 15.86 -8.44
N LEU A 510 1.76 16.11 -7.29
CA LEU A 510 1.03 16.38 -6.04
C LEU A 510 0.13 17.62 -6.13
N HIS A 511 0.58 18.66 -6.83
CA HIS A 511 -0.25 19.84 -7.11
C HIS A 511 -1.46 19.48 -7.98
N MET A 512 -1.27 18.71 -9.04
CA MET A 512 -2.36 18.25 -9.91
C MET A 512 -3.35 17.33 -9.17
N ILE A 513 -2.87 16.47 -8.28
CA ILE A 513 -3.71 15.67 -7.38
C ILE A 513 -4.56 16.59 -6.50
N SER A 514 -3.96 17.66 -5.94
CA SER A 514 -4.67 18.65 -5.13
C SER A 514 -5.79 19.34 -5.93
N ASP A 515 -5.51 19.74 -7.17
CA ASP A 515 -6.50 20.36 -8.05
C ASP A 515 -7.63 19.41 -8.46
N ALA A 516 -7.32 18.13 -8.67
CA ALA A 516 -8.31 17.10 -8.92
C ALA A 516 -9.20 16.87 -7.69
N TRP A 517 -8.64 16.89 -6.47
CA TRP A 517 -9.41 16.87 -5.23
C TRP A 517 -10.35 18.07 -5.10
N LYS A 518 -9.90 19.29 -5.42
CA LYS A 518 -10.76 20.48 -5.41
C LYS A 518 -11.92 20.36 -6.41
N GLN A 519 -11.66 19.80 -7.59
CA GLN A 519 -12.71 19.52 -8.58
C GLN A 519 -13.68 18.45 -8.07
N LEU A 520 -13.20 17.36 -7.48
CA LEU A 520 -14.07 16.34 -6.90
C LEU A 520 -14.93 16.91 -5.76
N ASN A 521 -14.35 17.73 -4.89
CA ASN A 521 -15.07 18.44 -3.84
C ASN A 521 -16.16 19.33 -4.43
N GLN A 522 -15.87 20.10 -5.48
CA GLN A 522 -16.85 20.94 -6.17
C GLN A 522 -18.07 20.12 -6.60
N GLU A 523 -17.84 18.97 -7.25
CA GLU A 523 -18.89 18.10 -7.77
C GLU A 523 -19.71 17.45 -6.64
N CYS A 524 -19.06 17.05 -5.54
CA CYS A 524 -19.73 16.39 -4.43
C CYS A 524 -20.45 17.34 -3.46
N LEU A 525 -20.00 18.60 -3.39
CA LEU A 525 -20.57 19.62 -2.48
C LEU A 525 -21.60 20.52 -3.18
N SER A 526 -21.58 20.61 -4.50
CA SER A 526 -22.58 21.34 -5.28
C SER A 526 -23.77 20.45 -5.64
N PRO A 527 -24.96 21.01 -5.91
CA PRO A 527 -26.06 20.25 -6.48
C PRO A 527 -25.61 19.54 -7.76
N ASN A 528 -25.63 18.21 -7.72
CA ASN A 528 -25.26 17.36 -8.85
C ASN A 528 -26.40 16.37 -9.13
N PRO A 529 -26.48 15.83 -10.36
CA PRO A 529 -27.61 15.00 -10.79
C PRO A 529 -27.53 13.55 -10.29
N PHE A 530 -26.50 13.20 -9.51
CA PHE A 530 -26.29 11.86 -8.98
C PHE A 530 -26.69 11.78 -7.50
N SER A 531 -26.99 10.58 -7.04
CA SER A 531 -27.34 10.36 -5.64
C SER A 531 -26.17 10.69 -4.69
N SER A 532 -26.50 10.98 -3.43
CA SER A 532 -25.50 11.17 -2.38
C SER A 532 -24.64 9.92 -2.17
N THR A 533 -25.23 8.72 -2.31
CA THR A 533 -24.52 7.44 -2.25
C THR A 533 -23.50 7.31 -3.38
N PHE A 534 -23.86 7.68 -4.62
CA PHE A 534 -22.94 7.67 -5.75
C PHE A 534 -21.79 8.67 -5.56
N SER A 535 -22.11 9.88 -5.09
CA SER A 535 -21.11 10.91 -4.81
C SER A 535 -20.14 10.46 -3.70
N LYS A 536 -20.65 9.86 -2.62
CA LYS A 536 -19.85 9.28 -1.53
C LYS A 536 -18.96 8.13 -2.04
N ALA A 537 -19.47 7.29 -2.94
CA ALA A 537 -18.68 6.23 -3.55
C ALA A 537 -17.50 6.77 -4.38
N SER A 538 -17.73 7.83 -5.16
CA SER A 538 -16.66 8.52 -5.92
C SER A 538 -15.59 9.09 -4.99
N LEU A 539 -15.99 9.79 -3.92
CA LEU A 539 -15.08 10.27 -2.88
C LEU A 539 -14.29 9.11 -2.23
N ASN A 540 -14.96 8.00 -1.93
CA ASN A 540 -14.31 6.86 -1.28
C ASN A 540 -13.30 6.14 -2.18
N ILE A 541 -13.53 6.08 -3.50
CA ILE A 541 -12.50 5.62 -4.45
C ILE A 541 -11.25 6.49 -4.30
N ALA A 542 -11.40 7.82 -4.36
CA ALA A 542 -10.28 8.74 -4.23
C ALA A 542 -9.56 8.61 -2.87
N ARG A 543 -10.28 8.36 -1.78
CA ARG A 543 -9.73 8.09 -0.44
C ARG A 543 -8.95 6.78 -0.34
N MET A 544 -9.33 5.78 -1.15
CA MET A 544 -8.68 4.46 -1.15
C MET A 544 -7.38 4.44 -1.96
N VAL A 545 -7.24 5.35 -2.93
CA VAL A 545 -6.08 5.41 -3.84
C VAL A 545 -4.73 5.38 -3.09
N PRO A 546 -4.43 6.25 -2.11
CA PRO A 546 -3.14 6.20 -1.43
C PRO A 546 -2.87 4.83 -0.77
N LEU A 547 -3.89 4.18 -0.21
CA LEU A 547 -3.72 2.85 0.40
C LEU A 547 -3.44 1.74 -0.62
N MET A 548 -3.89 1.92 -1.87
CA MET A 548 -3.72 0.93 -2.94
C MET A 548 -2.42 1.11 -3.73
N TYR A 549 -1.79 2.29 -3.67
CA TYR A 549 -0.64 2.68 -4.49
C TYR A 549 0.57 3.22 -3.70
N ASP A 550 0.52 3.22 -2.36
CA ASP A 550 1.67 3.54 -1.48
C ASP A 550 2.52 2.29 -1.20
N TYR A 551 3.22 1.83 -2.24
CA TYR A 551 4.10 0.67 -2.15
C TYR A 551 5.37 0.95 -1.34
N ASP A 552 5.77 0.00 -0.50
CA ASP A 552 7.06 0.03 0.19
C ASP A 552 8.22 -0.33 -0.76
N VAL A 553 9.46 -0.18 -0.30
CA VAL A 553 10.67 -0.52 -1.07
C VAL A 553 10.75 -1.99 -1.52
N ASN A 554 9.90 -2.86 -0.97
CA ASN A 554 9.78 -4.27 -1.32
C ASN A 554 8.52 -4.55 -2.16
N HIS A 555 7.87 -3.51 -2.71
CA HIS A 555 6.64 -3.59 -3.51
C HIS A 555 5.44 -4.20 -2.76
N ARG A 556 5.43 -4.08 -1.43
CA ARG A 556 4.28 -4.45 -0.62
C ARG A 556 3.43 -3.24 -0.32
N LEU A 557 2.21 -3.48 0.15
CA LEU A 557 1.31 -2.45 0.66
C LEU A 557 1.10 -2.68 2.16
N PRO A 558 2.05 -2.34 3.05
CA PRO A 558 1.96 -2.67 4.47
C PRO A 558 0.69 -2.14 5.14
N SER A 559 0.28 -0.92 4.80
CA SER A 559 -0.94 -0.28 5.32
C SER A 559 -2.21 -1.04 4.88
N LEU A 560 -2.28 -1.45 3.61
CA LEU A 560 -3.37 -2.26 3.09
C LEU A 560 -3.37 -3.66 3.73
N GLU A 561 -2.20 -4.30 3.84
CA GLU A 561 -2.07 -5.62 4.47
C GLU A 561 -2.48 -5.58 5.95
N GLU A 562 -2.11 -4.53 6.68
CA GLU A 562 -2.55 -4.33 8.07
C GLU A 562 -4.07 -4.18 8.12
N HIS A 563 -4.66 -3.40 7.23
CA HIS A 563 -6.10 -3.23 7.18
C HIS A 563 -6.82 -4.54 6.84
N MET A 564 -6.35 -5.27 5.84
CA MET A 564 -6.83 -6.61 5.50
C MET A 564 -6.73 -7.54 6.70
N LYS A 565 -5.59 -7.57 7.40
CA LYS A 565 -5.45 -8.38 8.64
C LYS A 565 -6.44 -7.96 9.72
N SER A 566 -6.63 -6.67 9.91
CA SER A 566 -7.59 -6.12 10.86
C SER A 566 -9.02 -6.51 10.51
N LEU A 567 -9.39 -6.54 9.23
CA LEU A 567 -10.70 -6.98 8.78
C LEU A 567 -10.88 -8.50 8.93
N PHE A 568 -9.80 -9.28 8.82
CA PHE A 568 -9.91 -10.74 8.75
C PHE A 568 -9.61 -11.48 10.06
N TYR A 569 -8.85 -10.89 10.99
CA TYR A 569 -8.27 -11.60 12.13
C TYR A 569 -8.30 -10.87 13.47
N GLU A 570 -8.22 -9.54 13.49
CA GLU A 570 -8.17 -8.77 14.74
C GLU A 570 -9.55 -8.18 15.04
N ASN A 571 -10.01 -8.30 16.30
CA ASN A 571 -11.14 -7.51 16.78
C ASN A 571 -10.68 -6.05 16.86
N VAL A 572 -11.08 -5.24 15.88
CA VAL A 572 -10.59 -3.86 15.63
C VAL A 572 -10.70 -2.94 16.86
N LEU A 573 -11.61 -3.26 17.78
CA LEU A 573 -11.92 -2.48 18.98
C LEU A 573 -11.79 -3.27 20.30
N GLN A 574 -11.23 -4.48 20.29
CA GLN A 574 -10.68 -5.05 21.53
C GLN A 574 -9.35 -4.35 21.79
N GLY A 575 -9.34 -3.50 22.81
CA GLY A 575 -8.17 -2.74 23.22
C GLY A 575 -6.92 -3.59 23.13
N ARG A 576 -5.99 -3.18 22.27
CA ARG A 576 -4.60 -3.40 22.63
C ARG A 576 -4.45 -2.65 23.94
N ASP A 577 -4.30 -3.38 25.03
CA ASP A 577 -3.36 -2.98 26.06
C ASP A 577 -2.00 -2.84 25.36
N ILE A 578 -1.83 -1.77 24.57
CA ILE A 578 -0.53 -1.16 24.39
C ILE A 578 -0.27 -0.61 25.77
N CYS A 579 0.35 -1.43 26.62
CA CYS A 579 0.91 -1.04 27.89
C CYS A 579 1.57 0.33 27.69
N ALA A 580 0.89 1.38 28.15
CA ALA A 580 1.39 2.73 28.32
C ALA A 580 2.35 2.75 29.53
N CYS A 581 3.23 1.76 29.55
CA CYS A 581 4.24 1.52 30.54
C CYS A 581 5.46 1.00 29.79
N GLY A 582 6.37 1.90 29.46
CA GLY A 582 7.77 1.56 29.34
C GLY A 582 8.21 0.87 30.64
N GLY A 583 8.06 -0.45 30.68
CA GLY A 583 8.40 -1.30 31.82
C GLY A 583 7.45 -1.21 33.02
N LYS A 584 7.09 -2.39 33.51
CA LYS A 584 6.51 -2.69 34.84
C LYS A 584 4.97 -2.64 34.90
N CYS A 585 4.34 -3.75 34.53
CA CYS A 585 3.46 -4.52 35.42
C CYS A 585 3.11 -5.86 34.76
N PHE A 586 3.77 -6.94 35.19
CA PHE A 586 3.29 -8.32 35.01
C PHE A 586 3.25 -8.97 36.39
N ASN A 587 2.09 -9.53 36.72
CA ASN A 587 1.70 -10.00 38.04
C ASN A 587 2.46 -11.26 38.52
N ARG A 588 2.26 -11.55 39.81
CA ARG A 588 3.10 -12.25 40.80
C ARG A 588 3.53 -13.73 40.58
N GLU A 589 3.31 -14.37 39.44
CA GLU A 589 3.65 -15.81 39.29
C GLU A 589 5.10 -16.13 38.88
N HIS A 590 5.89 -15.13 38.48
CA HIS A 590 7.23 -15.37 37.91
C HIS A 590 8.41 -15.09 38.84
N LYS A 591 8.31 -15.37 40.14
CA LYS A 591 9.46 -15.22 41.06
C LYS A 591 10.52 -16.31 40.88
N LYS A 592 10.09 -17.56 40.62
CA LYS A 592 11.01 -18.70 40.35
C LYS A 592 11.66 -18.62 38.97
N THR A 593 10.92 -18.15 37.96
CA THR A 593 11.43 -17.96 36.60
C THR A 593 12.47 -16.86 36.52
N ARG A 594 12.33 -15.78 37.32
CA ARG A 594 13.31 -14.69 37.41
C ARG A 594 14.64 -15.10 38.04
N GLU A 595 14.66 -16.01 39.01
CA GLU A 595 15.90 -16.51 39.61
C GLU A 595 16.63 -17.48 38.67
N ALA A 596 15.89 -18.33 37.96
CA ALA A 596 16.44 -19.19 36.90
C ALA A 596 17.02 -18.37 35.74
N LEU A 597 16.30 -17.33 35.27
CA LEU A 597 16.79 -16.41 34.24
C LEU A 597 18.03 -15.65 34.72
N ARG A 598 18.09 -15.18 35.98
CA ARG A 598 19.27 -14.49 36.53
C ARG A 598 20.50 -15.41 36.61
N LEU A 599 20.30 -16.71 36.85
CA LEU A 599 21.37 -17.69 36.88
C LEU A 599 21.88 -18.01 35.46
N ILE A 600 20.96 -18.14 34.50
CA ILE A 600 21.28 -18.35 33.07
C ILE A 600 21.98 -17.11 32.51
N ILE A 601 21.48 -15.91 32.79
CA ILE A 601 22.10 -14.64 32.44
C ILE A 601 23.52 -14.58 33.01
N ARG A 602 23.74 -14.86 34.30
CA ARG A 602 25.10 -14.87 34.88
C ARG A 602 26.04 -15.90 34.25
N LYS A 603 25.54 -17.07 33.84
CA LYS A 603 26.36 -18.11 33.17
C LYS A 603 26.67 -17.75 31.71
N CYS A 604 25.71 -17.20 30.97
CA CYS A 604 25.89 -16.72 29.61
C CYS A 604 26.79 -15.48 29.57
N TRP A 605 26.65 -14.56 30.52
CA TRP A 605 27.48 -13.36 30.62
C TRP A 605 28.93 -13.72 30.93
N ARG A 606 29.20 -14.69 31.82
CA ARG A 606 30.58 -15.19 32.03
C ARG A 606 31.17 -15.83 30.78
N ARG A 607 30.40 -16.64 30.04
CA ARG A 607 30.89 -17.26 28.79
C ARG A 607 31.15 -16.25 27.68
N LEU A 608 30.25 -15.29 27.47
CA LEU A 608 30.42 -14.22 26.48
C LEU A 608 31.55 -13.26 26.84
N PHE A 609 31.73 -12.93 28.11
CA PHE A 609 32.86 -12.11 28.56
C PHE A 609 34.19 -12.84 28.41
N THR A 610 34.24 -14.16 28.64
CA THR A 610 35.45 -14.97 28.44
C THR A 610 35.82 -15.10 26.96
N VAL A 611 34.82 -15.19 26.07
CA VAL A 611 35.02 -15.24 24.60
C VAL A 611 35.45 -13.86 24.08
N ALA A 612 34.85 -12.78 24.60
CA ALA A 612 35.20 -11.42 24.21
C ALA A 612 36.58 -10.97 24.76
N GLU A 613 36.93 -11.29 26.01
CA GLU A 613 38.27 -11.00 26.56
C GLU A 613 39.36 -11.78 25.80
N ARG A 614 39.12 -13.04 25.44
CA ARG A 614 40.15 -13.87 24.78
C ARG A 614 40.28 -13.61 23.27
N ALA A 615 39.25 -13.08 22.63
CA ALA A 615 39.33 -12.56 21.26
C ALA A 615 40.12 -11.23 21.20
N ILE A 616 40.15 -10.45 22.29
CA ILE A 616 40.91 -9.19 22.38
C ILE A 616 42.43 -9.43 22.55
N VAL A 617 42.86 -10.60 23.07
CA VAL A 617 44.28 -10.91 23.34
C VAL A 617 44.94 -11.77 22.25
N GLY A 618 44.29 -11.99 21.10
CA GLY A 618 44.97 -12.45 19.88
C GLY A 618 45.67 -13.81 19.95
N LEU A 619 45.12 -14.78 20.69
CA LEU A 619 45.68 -16.15 20.75
C LEU A 619 44.59 -17.21 20.60
N TRP A 620 44.36 -17.67 19.36
CA TRP A 620 44.00 -19.07 19.08
C TRP A 620 44.23 -19.45 17.59
N PRO A 621 45.05 -20.48 17.29
CA PRO A 621 45.15 -21.07 15.95
C PRO A 621 43.90 -21.88 15.57
N ILE A 622 43.55 -21.86 14.28
CA ILE A 622 42.33 -22.45 13.69
C ILE A 622 42.14 -23.96 13.92
N GLU A 623 43.17 -24.71 14.28
CA GLU A 623 43.09 -26.17 14.40
C GLU A 623 42.20 -26.67 15.55
N GLU A 624 41.95 -25.87 16.59
CA GLU A 624 41.00 -26.22 17.64
C GLU A 624 39.55 -25.79 17.36
N TRP A 625 39.30 -24.96 16.34
CA TRP A 625 37.94 -24.60 15.93
C TRP A 625 37.22 -25.79 15.29
N LEU A 626 37.97 -26.68 14.61
CA LEU A 626 37.44 -27.93 14.08
C LEU A 626 37.26 -29.03 15.15
N GLY A 627 37.84 -28.89 16.35
CA GLY A 627 37.66 -29.84 17.45
C GLY A 627 36.31 -29.70 18.18
N VAL A 628 35.67 -28.53 18.13
CA VAL A 628 34.33 -28.30 18.72
C VAL A 628 33.20 -28.66 17.74
N VAL A 629 33.51 -28.76 16.45
CA VAL A 629 32.55 -29.11 15.39
C VAL A 629 32.78 -30.52 14.81
N GLY A 630 33.96 -31.10 15.00
CA GLY A 630 34.38 -32.37 14.41
C GLY A 630 34.34 -33.56 15.39
N SER A 631 33.19 -34.22 15.51
CA SER A 631 33.14 -35.65 15.82
C SER A 631 31.86 -36.29 15.28
N VAL A 632 31.76 -36.36 13.96
CA VAL A 632 31.08 -37.48 13.28
C VAL A 632 31.95 -37.88 12.09
N ARG A 633 32.94 -38.74 12.37
CA ARG A 633 33.65 -39.49 11.34
C ARG A 633 32.74 -40.65 10.92
N VAL A 634 32.57 -40.81 9.61
CA VAL A 634 31.89 -41.94 8.97
C VAL A 634 32.66 -43.22 9.28
N GLU A 635 32.01 -44.22 9.88
CA GLU A 635 32.45 -45.62 9.80
C GLU A 635 31.32 -46.54 9.35
N SER A 636 31.54 -47.14 8.20
CA SER A 636 30.73 -48.16 7.56
C SER A 636 30.95 -49.53 8.20
N GLY A 637 29.87 -50.22 8.59
CA GLY A 637 29.75 -51.68 8.44
C GLY A 637 30.05 -52.61 9.64
N LYS A 638 28.99 -53.37 9.99
CA LYS A 638 28.96 -54.77 10.50
C LYS A 638 29.30 -55.13 11.98
N LYS A 639 28.26 -55.70 12.61
CA LYS A 639 28.17 -56.91 13.48
C LYS A 639 28.70 -56.94 14.94
N LYS A 640 27.73 -57.28 15.82
CA LYS A 640 27.70 -58.28 16.93
C LYS A 640 28.35 -57.98 18.30
N ARG A 641 27.47 -58.11 19.32
CA ARG A 641 27.56 -58.74 20.68
C ARG A 641 28.76 -58.44 21.60
N GLY A 642 28.46 -58.15 22.87
CA GLY A 642 29.21 -58.67 24.03
C GLY A 642 29.54 -57.66 25.14
N THR A 643 28.83 -57.81 26.27
CA THR A 643 29.33 -57.78 27.68
C THR A 643 30.53 -56.93 28.11
N GLU A 644 30.23 -55.95 28.97
CA GLU A 644 30.63 -55.85 30.40
C GLU A 644 32.04 -55.38 30.88
N VAL A 645 31.97 -54.50 31.90
CA VAL A 645 32.90 -54.15 33.01
C VAL A 645 34.03 -53.12 32.83
N GLY A 646 33.91 -51.99 33.57
CA GLY A 646 34.97 -51.52 34.48
C GLY A 646 35.37 -50.03 34.47
N GLY A 647 35.07 -49.29 35.56
CA GLY A 647 36.06 -48.34 36.14
C GLY A 647 35.81 -46.82 36.13
N ALA A 648 34.82 -46.36 36.92
CA ALA A 648 34.70 -45.10 37.68
C ALA A 648 35.65 -43.89 37.46
N ARG A 649 35.07 -42.68 37.23
CA ARG A 649 34.84 -41.59 38.24
C ARG A 649 34.47 -40.26 37.54
N GLY A 650 33.32 -39.67 37.91
CA GLY A 650 32.99 -38.28 37.52
C GLY A 650 31.50 -37.92 37.62
N ARG A 651 31.04 -37.68 38.84
CA ARG A 651 29.69 -37.23 39.30
C ARG A 651 28.73 -36.67 38.23
N SER A 652 27.64 -37.40 38.04
CA SER A 652 26.37 -36.91 37.49
C SER A 652 25.58 -36.17 38.58
N LEU A 653 25.05 -34.99 38.27
CA LEU A 653 23.92 -34.39 38.96
C LEU A 653 22.78 -34.35 37.94
N VAL A 654 21.93 -35.37 38.00
CA VAL A 654 20.64 -35.42 37.31
C VAL A 654 19.69 -34.44 37.99
N CYS A 655 19.04 -33.57 37.22
CA CYS A 655 17.74 -33.02 37.58
C CYS A 655 16.72 -33.33 36.46
N PRO A 656 15.54 -33.89 36.80
CA PRO A 656 14.57 -34.38 35.83
C PRO A 656 13.59 -33.29 35.43
N TRP A 657 13.20 -33.23 34.15
CA TRP A 657 11.91 -32.68 33.73
C TRP A 657 11.35 -33.55 32.60
N HIS A 658 10.58 -34.55 33.00
CA HIS A 658 9.52 -35.11 32.17
C HIS A 658 8.22 -34.38 32.54
N GLY A 659 7.63 -33.68 31.58
CA GLY A 659 6.36 -32.99 31.77
C GLY A 659 5.95 -32.24 30.51
N LYS A 660 5.09 -32.85 29.70
CA LYS A 660 4.42 -32.23 28.55
C LYS A 660 3.79 -30.88 28.94
N ARG A 661 4.09 -29.80 28.20
CA ARG A 661 3.15 -28.74 27.77
C ARG A 661 3.87 -27.58 27.06
N GLY A 662 3.30 -27.13 25.93
CA GLY A 662 3.57 -25.84 25.27
C GLY A 662 4.58 -25.88 24.11
N LYS A 663 4.08 -25.79 22.87
CA LYS A 663 4.90 -25.72 21.64
C LYS A 663 5.34 -24.29 21.26
N ASP A 664 5.02 -23.29 22.08
CA ASP A 664 5.06 -21.88 21.65
C ASP A 664 6.19 -21.03 22.29
N ASP A 665 6.94 -21.56 23.26
CA ASP A 665 7.94 -20.75 24.00
C ASP A 665 9.35 -20.75 23.39
N VAL A 666 9.61 -21.51 22.32
CA VAL A 666 10.96 -21.61 21.72
C VAL A 666 11.26 -20.41 20.79
N GLY A 667 10.23 -19.76 20.23
CA GLY A 667 10.36 -18.55 19.39
C GLY A 667 10.80 -17.30 20.15
N LEU A 668 10.48 -17.22 21.45
CA LEU A 668 10.84 -16.09 22.31
C LEU A 668 12.36 -16.00 22.59
N GLY A 669 13.08 -17.13 22.57
CA GLY A 669 14.53 -17.16 22.78
C GLY A 669 15.33 -16.43 21.69
N GLY A 670 14.89 -16.52 20.44
CA GLY A 670 15.54 -15.86 19.29
C GLY A 670 15.26 -14.35 19.19
N VAL A 671 14.05 -13.92 19.59
CA VAL A 671 13.68 -12.50 19.69
C VAL A 671 14.38 -11.85 20.88
N TRP A 672 14.53 -12.58 21.98
CA TRP A 672 15.26 -12.13 23.17
C TRP A 672 16.77 -12.00 22.93
N LEU A 673 17.38 -12.91 22.16
CA LEU A 673 18.78 -12.76 21.72
C LEU A 673 18.98 -11.52 20.86
N ARG A 674 18.06 -11.21 19.93
CA ARG A 674 18.09 -9.99 19.12
C ARG A 674 17.95 -8.71 19.96
N GLY A 675 17.07 -8.73 20.96
CA GLY A 675 16.91 -7.61 21.90
C GLY A 675 18.11 -7.40 22.81
N CYS A 676 18.72 -8.49 23.30
CA CYS A 676 19.95 -8.44 24.10
C CYS A 676 21.16 -7.98 23.28
N LEU A 677 21.27 -8.42 22.02
CA LEU A 677 22.35 -7.98 21.12
C LEU A 677 22.17 -6.55 20.63
N SER A 678 20.94 -6.09 20.35
CA SER A 678 20.68 -4.69 19.98
C SER A 678 21.05 -3.73 21.11
N ARG A 679 20.82 -4.15 22.37
CA ARG A 679 21.31 -3.40 23.55
C ARG A 679 22.83 -3.46 23.70
N LEU A 680 23.45 -4.59 23.35
CA LEU A 680 24.91 -4.71 23.31
C LEU A 680 25.53 -3.78 22.23
N LEU A 681 24.90 -3.70 21.05
CA LEU A 681 25.25 -2.81 19.94
C LEU A 681 25.10 -1.34 20.31
N CYS A 682 24.03 -0.95 21.02
CA CYS A 682 23.90 0.40 21.56
C CYS A 682 24.99 0.70 22.60
N LEU A 683 25.27 -0.22 23.52
CA LEU A 683 26.30 -0.03 24.56
C LEU A 683 27.72 0.05 24.00
N VAL A 684 28.02 -0.67 22.91
CA VAL A 684 29.30 -0.58 22.20
C VAL A 684 29.42 0.72 21.42
N ARG A 685 28.32 1.20 20.80
CA ARG A 685 28.25 2.52 20.14
C ARG A 685 28.41 3.68 21.11
N GLU A 686 27.83 3.59 22.30
CA GLU A 686 27.95 4.62 23.35
C GLU A 686 29.34 4.67 23.98
N LYS A 687 30.03 3.52 24.14
CA LYS A 687 31.36 3.48 24.76
C LYS A 687 32.52 3.82 23.82
N ASN A 688 32.39 3.59 22.51
CA ASN A 688 33.45 3.87 21.53
C ASN A 688 33.17 5.16 20.75
N GLY A 689 32.79 6.22 21.47
CA GLY A 689 32.76 7.57 20.94
C GLY A 689 34.14 7.95 20.42
N LYS A 690 34.29 8.00 19.10
CA LYS A 690 35.42 8.57 18.34
C LYS A 690 36.80 8.23 18.92
N ARG A 691 37.39 7.09 18.53
CA ARG A 691 38.82 6.94 18.17
C ARG A 691 39.14 5.49 17.82
N ASP A 692 39.78 5.35 16.66
CA ASP A 692 40.25 4.14 15.99
C ASP A 692 39.21 3.28 15.23
N GLY A 693 39.60 2.84 14.03
CA GLY A 693 38.75 2.10 13.10
C GLY A 693 38.39 0.68 13.56
N ARG A 694 38.70 0.25 14.80
CA ARG A 694 38.39 -1.10 15.28
C ARG A 694 36.90 -1.31 15.58
N GLY A 695 36.15 -0.23 15.83
CA GLY A 695 34.72 -0.28 16.14
C GLY A 695 33.84 -0.77 14.98
N GLU A 696 34.20 -0.47 13.73
CA GLU A 696 33.46 -0.93 12.55
C GLU A 696 33.60 -2.45 12.36
N TRP A 697 34.81 -3.01 12.54
CA TRP A 697 35.06 -4.44 12.41
C TRP A 697 34.33 -5.29 13.45
N VAL A 698 34.20 -4.80 14.68
CA VAL A 698 33.46 -5.50 15.74
C VAL A 698 31.99 -5.68 15.38
N CYS A 699 31.38 -4.70 14.72
CA CYS A 699 29.99 -4.80 14.25
C CYS A 699 29.85 -5.87 13.16
N GLU A 700 30.77 -5.93 12.20
CA GLU A 700 30.74 -6.93 11.12
C GLU A 700 30.99 -8.36 11.64
N ILE A 701 31.91 -8.53 12.60
CA ILE A 701 32.18 -9.82 13.25
C ILE A 701 30.92 -10.36 13.94
N VAL A 702 30.23 -9.50 14.69
CA VAL A 702 29.02 -9.88 15.42
C VAL A 702 27.88 -10.23 14.45
N ASN A 703 27.69 -9.43 13.40
CA ASN A 703 26.66 -9.70 12.38
C ASN A 703 26.92 -11.03 11.66
N ASN A 704 28.17 -11.28 11.25
CA ASN A 704 28.55 -12.52 10.60
C ASN A 704 28.36 -13.74 11.53
N ALA A 705 28.77 -13.64 12.79
CA ALA A 705 28.54 -14.70 13.77
C ALA A 705 27.05 -15.00 13.97
N CYS A 706 26.20 -13.97 14.05
CA CYS A 706 24.75 -14.16 14.14
C CYS A 706 24.17 -14.84 12.89
N TYR A 707 24.62 -14.45 11.70
CA TYR A 707 24.18 -15.04 10.45
C TYR A 707 24.49 -16.54 10.37
N VAL A 708 25.70 -16.93 10.80
CA VAL A 708 26.17 -18.33 10.85
C VAL A 708 25.45 -19.13 11.93
N ILE A 709 25.28 -18.57 13.14
CA ILE A 709 24.60 -19.24 14.25
C ILE A 709 23.14 -19.56 13.91
N ASN A 710 22.43 -18.63 13.27
CA ASN A 710 21.03 -18.85 12.86
C ASN A 710 20.87 -19.97 11.83
N ARG A 711 21.95 -20.31 11.12
CA ARG A 711 22.00 -21.35 10.08
C ARG A 711 22.83 -22.57 10.48
N SER A 712 23.27 -22.64 11.74
CA SER A 712 23.97 -23.81 12.26
C SER A 712 22.98 -24.80 12.91
N PRO A 713 23.15 -26.11 12.68
CA PRO A 713 22.28 -27.12 13.28
C PRO A 713 22.49 -27.17 14.79
N SER A 714 21.41 -27.28 15.55
CA SER A 714 21.47 -27.32 17.01
C SER A 714 20.82 -28.59 17.55
N THR A 715 21.54 -29.29 18.42
CA THR A 715 21.06 -30.50 19.11
C THR A 715 19.82 -30.23 19.98
N THR A 716 19.58 -28.97 20.36
CA THR A 716 18.43 -28.56 21.18
C THR A 716 17.13 -28.49 20.37
N ILE A 717 17.23 -28.40 19.03
CA ILE A 717 16.10 -28.39 18.09
C ILE A 717 16.22 -29.55 17.10
N GLU A 718 16.62 -30.73 17.60
CA GLU A 718 16.69 -31.97 16.81
C GLU A 718 17.60 -31.88 15.57
N LEU A 719 18.73 -31.17 15.70
CA LEU A 719 19.71 -30.91 14.61
C LEU A 719 19.18 -30.05 13.45
N LYS A 720 18.03 -29.40 13.62
CA LYS A 720 17.55 -28.38 12.69
C LYS A 720 18.25 -27.05 12.92
N THR A 721 18.18 -26.14 11.95
CA THR A 721 18.68 -24.77 12.10
C THR A 721 17.59 -23.83 12.60
N SER A 722 17.95 -22.74 13.28
CA SER A 722 16.94 -21.74 13.72
C SER A 722 16.21 -21.12 12.53
N MET A 723 16.91 -20.96 11.40
CA MET A 723 16.35 -20.52 10.12
C MET A 723 15.32 -21.51 9.57
N GLU A 724 15.61 -22.80 9.61
CA GLU A 724 14.71 -23.86 9.16
C GLU A 724 13.45 -23.93 10.03
N MET A 725 13.60 -23.78 11.34
CA MET A 725 12.46 -23.72 12.26
C MET A 725 11.57 -22.49 12.01
N TRP A 726 12.14 -21.38 11.51
CA TRP A 726 11.42 -20.15 11.21
C TRP A 726 10.79 -20.13 9.82
N THR A 727 11.49 -20.67 8.81
CA THR A 727 11.11 -20.55 7.40
C THR A 727 10.58 -21.85 6.78
N GLY A 728 10.69 -22.98 7.47
CA GLY A 728 10.31 -24.29 6.98
C GLY A 728 11.28 -24.92 5.97
N ASN A 729 12.33 -24.19 5.55
CA ASN A 729 13.29 -24.63 4.54
C ASN A 729 14.69 -24.87 5.16
N PRO A 730 15.43 -25.94 4.77
CA PRO A 730 16.80 -26.15 5.21
C PRO A 730 17.72 -24.99 4.81
N ALA A 731 18.74 -24.71 5.62
CA ALA A 731 19.73 -23.69 5.30
C ALA A 731 20.64 -24.12 4.14
N ASP A 732 20.82 -23.24 3.15
CA ASP A 732 21.79 -23.43 2.06
C ASP A 732 23.19 -22.98 2.50
N TYR A 733 24.15 -23.89 2.43
CA TYR A 733 25.55 -23.65 2.80
C TYR A 733 26.46 -23.35 1.61
N SER A 734 25.96 -23.46 0.36
CA SER A 734 26.76 -23.24 -0.86
C SER A 734 27.28 -21.81 -0.98
N GLN A 735 26.68 -20.87 -0.26
CA GLN A 735 26.97 -19.44 -0.29
C GLN A 735 27.85 -18.96 0.88
N PHE A 736 28.41 -19.88 1.69
CA PHE A 736 29.20 -19.51 2.86
C PHE A 736 30.66 -19.21 2.51
N TYR A 737 31.12 -18.02 2.90
CA TYR A 737 32.53 -17.63 2.81
C TYR A 737 33.16 -17.49 4.20
N ILE A 738 34.45 -17.78 4.28
CA ILE A 738 35.21 -17.64 5.52
C ILE A 738 35.40 -16.14 5.79
N PHE A 739 35.13 -15.69 7.02
CA PHE A 739 35.35 -14.30 7.40
C PHE A 739 36.80 -13.88 7.13
N ARG A 740 36.99 -12.70 6.50
CA ARG A 740 38.27 -12.18 6.00
C ARG A 740 38.90 -12.97 4.86
N SER A 741 38.20 -13.91 4.22
CA SER A 741 38.71 -14.54 3.02
C SER A 741 38.78 -13.56 1.86
N LEU A 742 39.76 -13.76 1.00
CA LEU A 742 39.84 -13.04 -0.26
C LEU A 742 38.71 -13.49 -1.20
N VAL A 743 37.99 -12.52 -1.77
CA VAL A 743 36.90 -12.75 -2.73
C VAL A 743 36.98 -11.76 -3.87
N TYR A 744 36.53 -12.16 -5.06
CA TYR A 744 36.53 -11.31 -6.24
C TYR A 744 35.10 -10.84 -6.55
N MET A 745 34.89 -9.51 -6.52
CA MET A 745 33.64 -8.87 -6.92
C MET A 745 33.64 -8.67 -8.44
N MET A 746 32.59 -9.10 -9.13
CA MET A 746 32.43 -8.90 -10.58
C MET A 746 31.89 -7.49 -10.86
N TYR A 747 32.40 -6.82 -11.89
CA TYR A 747 31.81 -5.54 -12.33
C TYR A 747 30.49 -5.77 -13.07
N ASN A 748 29.58 -4.80 -12.99
CA ASN A 748 28.40 -4.79 -13.84
C ASN A 748 28.84 -4.64 -15.31
N THR A 749 28.28 -5.43 -16.22
CA THR A 749 28.71 -5.50 -17.63
C THR A 749 28.52 -4.18 -18.39
N GLN A 750 27.77 -3.23 -17.81
CA GLN A 750 27.56 -1.89 -18.34
C GLN A 750 28.67 -0.88 -17.97
N GLU A 751 29.60 -1.23 -17.06
CA GLU A 751 30.59 -0.29 -16.49
C GLU A 751 32.05 -0.57 -16.90
N VAL A 752 32.32 -1.52 -17.80
CA VAL A 752 33.70 -1.93 -18.16
C VAL A 752 33.90 -2.11 -19.67
N ASN A 753 35.00 -1.60 -20.21
CA ASN A 753 35.41 -1.82 -21.59
C ASN A 753 36.06 -3.21 -21.76
N LYS A 754 36.13 -3.70 -23.00
CA LYS A 754 36.64 -5.05 -23.35
C LYS A 754 38.05 -5.37 -22.82
N LEU A 755 38.83 -4.37 -22.42
CA LEU A 755 40.22 -4.48 -21.94
C LEU A 755 40.37 -4.33 -20.42
N ASP A 756 39.30 -4.01 -19.68
CA ASP A 756 39.38 -3.79 -18.24
C ASP A 756 39.30 -5.11 -17.45
N SER A 757 39.90 -5.13 -16.24
CA SER A 757 39.79 -6.27 -15.33
C SER A 757 38.31 -6.54 -15.01
N LYS A 758 37.84 -7.77 -15.25
CA LYS A 758 36.43 -8.15 -15.07
C LYS A 758 36.00 -8.31 -13.61
N SER A 759 36.95 -8.26 -12.68
CA SER A 759 36.69 -8.36 -11.25
C SER A 759 37.66 -7.53 -10.41
N ARG A 760 37.24 -7.21 -9.19
CA ARG A 760 38.03 -6.53 -8.15
C ARG A 760 38.34 -7.47 -6.99
N LYS A 761 39.56 -7.37 -6.48
CA LYS A 761 40.04 -8.12 -5.31
C LYS A 761 39.50 -7.46 -4.03
N CYS A 762 38.70 -8.18 -3.25
CA CYS A 762 38.06 -7.70 -2.04
C CYS A 762 38.26 -8.67 -0.86
N VAL A 763 37.96 -8.20 0.35
CA VAL A 763 37.94 -9.03 1.57
C VAL A 763 36.50 -9.23 2.04
N PHE A 764 36.12 -10.48 2.33
CA PHE A 764 34.77 -10.82 2.79
C PHE A 764 34.56 -10.38 4.25
N LEU A 765 33.57 -9.51 4.48
CA LEU A 765 33.22 -8.99 5.81
C LEU A 765 31.98 -9.65 6.41
N GLY A 766 31.11 -10.23 5.60
CA GLY A 766 29.89 -10.86 6.09
C GLY A 766 28.73 -10.72 5.11
N TYR A 767 27.54 -10.97 5.61
CA TYR A 767 26.33 -11.00 4.81
C TYR A 767 25.56 -9.69 5.00
N ALA A 768 24.95 -9.18 3.93
CA ALA A 768 24.19 -7.95 4.01
C ALA A 768 22.93 -8.14 4.88
N ASN A 769 22.68 -7.19 5.77
CA ASN A 769 21.41 -7.10 6.48
C ASN A 769 20.39 -6.59 5.47
N GLU A 770 19.29 -7.33 5.24
CA GLU A 770 18.12 -6.95 4.41
C GLU A 770 18.14 -7.36 2.92
N VAL A 771 19.30 -7.61 2.31
CA VAL A 771 19.38 -8.08 0.90
C VAL A 771 20.19 -9.37 0.77
N LYS A 772 19.87 -10.20 -0.24
CA LYS A 772 20.68 -11.39 -0.57
C LYS A 772 21.99 -10.93 -1.23
N GLY A 773 23.02 -10.74 -0.42
CA GLY A 773 24.33 -10.30 -0.90
C GLY A 773 25.42 -10.32 0.17
N TYR A 774 26.64 -10.05 -0.26
CA TYR A 774 27.86 -10.07 0.53
C TYR A 774 28.34 -8.64 0.78
N ARG A 775 28.80 -8.38 2.01
CA ARG A 775 29.53 -7.15 2.35
C ARG A 775 31.02 -7.40 2.16
N LEU A 776 31.61 -6.64 1.26
CA LEU A 776 32.99 -6.79 0.82
C LEU A 776 33.76 -5.49 1.07
N TRP A 777 35.01 -5.60 1.53
CA TRP A 777 35.95 -4.50 1.61
C TRP A 777 36.79 -4.45 0.35
N ASP A 778 36.69 -3.37 -0.42
CA ASP A 778 37.56 -3.14 -1.59
C ASP A 778 38.94 -2.69 -1.10
N LEU A 779 39.95 -3.52 -1.36
CA LEU A 779 41.34 -3.28 -0.96
C LEU A 779 41.99 -2.12 -1.73
N THR A 780 41.45 -1.77 -2.91
CA THR A 780 41.98 -0.72 -3.79
C THR A 780 41.30 0.62 -3.51
N ALA A 781 39.98 0.61 -3.33
CA ALA A 781 39.20 1.81 -3.08
C ALA A 781 39.09 2.20 -1.58
N HIS A 782 39.52 1.32 -0.68
CA HIS A 782 39.37 1.45 0.78
C HIS A 782 37.93 1.78 1.20
N LYS A 783 36.95 1.09 0.61
CA LYS A 783 35.52 1.29 0.86
C LYS A 783 34.77 -0.02 0.98
N ASN A 784 33.66 0.02 1.73
CA ASN A 784 32.70 -1.06 1.83
C ASN A 784 31.81 -1.08 0.58
N HIS A 785 31.60 -2.27 0.02
CA HIS A 785 30.66 -2.52 -1.06
C HIS A 785 29.72 -3.68 -0.70
N THR A 786 28.50 -3.63 -1.22
CA THR A 786 27.55 -4.74 -1.15
C THR A 786 27.40 -5.31 -2.56
N SER A 787 27.56 -6.63 -2.71
CA SER A 787 27.43 -7.31 -4.01
C SER A 787 26.58 -8.56 -3.89
N SER A 788 25.73 -8.82 -4.88
CA SER A 788 24.99 -10.09 -5.04
C SER A 788 25.87 -11.22 -5.58
N GLU A 789 27.03 -10.90 -6.17
CA GLU A 789 27.95 -11.84 -6.79
C GLU A 789 29.37 -11.70 -6.22
N ALA A 790 29.94 -12.82 -5.76
CA ALA A 790 31.33 -12.93 -5.35
C ALA A 790 31.86 -14.31 -5.72
N ALA A 791 33.11 -14.40 -6.19
CA ALA A 791 33.76 -15.67 -6.51
C ALA A 791 35.05 -15.85 -5.69
N SER A 792 35.25 -17.08 -5.18
CA SER A 792 36.49 -17.52 -4.55
C SER A 792 37.34 -18.27 -5.58
N LYS A 793 38.63 -17.96 -5.69
CA LYS A 793 39.58 -18.84 -6.39
C LYS A 793 39.98 -19.95 -5.42
N HIS A 794 39.60 -21.18 -5.73
CA HIS A 794 39.82 -22.34 -4.85
C HIS A 794 41.30 -22.77 -4.67
N GLU A 795 42.28 -22.06 -5.24
CA GLU A 795 43.69 -22.49 -5.25
C GLU A 795 44.70 -21.53 -4.59
N GLU A 796 44.29 -20.40 -4.00
CA GLU A 796 45.20 -19.54 -3.22
C GLU A 796 44.51 -19.10 -1.91
N GLN A 797 44.58 -19.94 -0.88
CA GLN A 797 44.25 -19.55 0.51
C GLN A 797 45.47 -18.86 1.14
N GLU A 798 45.75 -17.62 0.74
CA GLU A 798 46.62 -16.74 1.53
C GLU A 798 45.80 -16.07 2.64
N GLN A 799 46.18 -16.33 3.90
CA GLN A 799 45.75 -15.50 5.03
C GLN A 799 46.44 -14.14 4.90
N LEU A 800 45.66 -13.08 4.70
CA LEU A 800 46.16 -11.71 4.75
C LEU A 800 46.35 -11.28 6.22
N ASP A 801 47.60 -11.28 6.66
CA ASP A 801 48.04 -10.51 7.83
C ASP A 801 47.98 -9.02 7.48
N ILE A 802 46.81 -8.41 7.68
CA ILE A 802 46.69 -6.95 7.60
C ILE A 802 47.37 -6.38 8.84
N GLU A 803 48.61 -5.93 8.68
CA GLU A 803 49.32 -5.12 9.69
C GLU A 803 48.42 -3.94 10.10
N THR A 804 48.17 -3.85 11.40
CA THR A 804 47.57 -2.68 12.06
C THR A 804 48.32 -1.41 11.64
N PRO A 805 47.63 -0.34 11.19
CA PRO A 805 48.32 0.91 10.92
C PRO A 805 48.92 1.42 12.23
N GLU A 806 50.25 1.59 12.25
CA GLU A 806 50.95 2.24 13.35
C GLU A 806 50.40 3.65 13.55
N VAL A 807 50.20 3.98 14.82
CA VAL A 807 49.65 5.24 15.32
C VAL A 807 50.67 6.37 15.12
N ARG A 808 50.24 7.45 14.45
CA ARG A 808 50.67 8.82 14.76
C ARG A 808 49.46 9.69 15.05
#